data_AF-A0AAV4LVN5-F1
#
_entry.id   AF-A0AAV4LVN5-F1
#
_cell.length_a   1.000
_cell.length_b   1.000
_cell.length_c   1.000
_cell.angle_alpha   90.00
_cell.angle_beta   90.00
_cell.angle_gamma   90.00
#
_symmetry.space_group_name_H-M   'P 1'
#
loop_
_entity.id
_entity.type
_entity.pdbx_description
1 polymer ?
#
loop_
_entity_poly.entity_id
_entity_poly.type
_entity_poly.pdbx_seq_one_letter_code
_entity_poly.pdbx_strand_id
1 'polypeptide(L)'
;MKLGWAWRLGLYAATVTFMSTYYDSWSSTMAMFVRLGVYQDACEGEIPVDLPADHVKCDKQLQSLSGLLTVFRISEFVTSIGVGVFMDLVGPKICIVAGILLRILSWFMLGSFPRNVAVMISACILCGITANAIIFPVFTVARYWPAYQDVAMCVVSICLSAGCFYVTIMNGIISLIPDVDMARFVNIKVIVTHVPWLLVAVFIFPNNLAKDIAANMTPEMSAKTKELNLEREVVEDGSWNARSFWRYIINPCVLVTTVVFIVNCISLTFAQEAFTMIYHDNAFAEKFNSVMLPLSSVFALMFMWVINRYGIMSVINFLNIVALVMHIFLTMNNTFASIVASVCISATFSGFVTFFFIIIERIVDIQYSGSMKGYLTTAAGVSLGINPLINYITVNHSSMLTSQLVFIVIRCLMILPLVWLYIQEKRNALNVSTPTVNAAEAAEVAAVAAVSAAASVESQGAANLVEATKAPAEKVASLEIKPGSSDNSTTHVKGFKEGSNTAVSQIVGEEQKRLVHLRHVSLEDGAELVESPEHQLVVRVVAAIEGAVVQSGELERDVDAEQKRLQHRGVVEKAVRRDRPEVRVVRRPYFVVACGLRQHRAQLLVGAFYDKLLYVPEQRSHEHVHAPARTRGAATYGRELLDSLPNSEAPHEGVDVAETL
;
A
#
# COMPACT_ATOMS: atom_id res chain seq x y z
N MET A 1 -12.64 1.29 -23.83
CA MET A 1 -13.92 0.53 -23.87
C MET A 1 -14.69 0.91 -22.62
N LYS A 2 -16.00 1.20 -22.72
CA LYS A 2 -16.82 1.44 -21.52
C LYS A 2 -17.16 0.09 -20.90
N LEU A 3 -16.46 -0.25 -19.82
CA LEU A 3 -16.68 -1.48 -19.07
C LEU A 3 -17.16 -1.11 -17.66
N GLY A 4 -18.23 -1.75 -17.20
CA GLY A 4 -18.71 -1.56 -15.83
C GLY A 4 -17.61 -1.88 -14.82
N TRP A 5 -17.53 -1.11 -13.74
CA TRP A 5 -16.47 -1.22 -12.73
C TRP A 5 -16.39 -2.62 -12.13
N ALA A 6 -17.54 -3.27 -11.86
CA ALA A 6 -17.60 -4.60 -11.27
C ALA A 6 -16.99 -5.66 -12.19
N TRP A 7 -17.28 -5.57 -13.49
CA TRP A 7 -16.69 -6.44 -14.51
C TRP A 7 -15.18 -6.20 -14.63
N ARG A 8 -14.74 -4.93 -14.61
CA ARG A 8 -13.31 -4.61 -14.63
C ARG A 8 -12.60 -5.20 -13.42
N LEU A 9 -13.14 -5.01 -12.21
CA LEU A 9 -12.59 -5.60 -10.99
C LEU A 9 -12.55 -7.12 -11.06
N GLY A 10 -13.64 -7.76 -11.52
CA GLY A 10 -13.70 -9.21 -11.70
C GLY A 10 -12.65 -9.75 -12.67
N LEU A 11 -12.43 -9.11 -13.82
CA LEU A 11 -11.41 -9.54 -14.79
C LEU A 11 -9.99 -9.35 -14.27
N TYR A 12 -9.72 -8.24 -13.59
CA TYR A 12 -8.43 -7.96 -12.98
C TYR A 12 -8.12 -8.95 -11.86
N ALA A 13 -9.11 -9.21 -11.00
CA ALA A 13 -9.06 -10.19 -9.93
C ALA A 13 -8.85 -11.62 -10.47
N ALA A 14 -9.59 -12.02 -11.49
CA ALA A 14 -9.42 -13.32 -12.11
C ALA A 14 -8.03 -13.45 -12.78
N THR A 15 -7.56 -12.40 -13.46
CA THR A 15 -6.22 -12.39 -14.06
C THR A 15 -5.14 -12.70 -13.02
N VAL A 16 -5.18 -12.07 -11.84
CA VAL A 16 -4.17 -12.36 -10.80
C VAL A 16 -4.36 -13.73 -10.15
N THR A 17 -5.58 -14.25 -10.02
CA THR A 17 -5.80 -15.61 -9.47
C THR A 17 -5.19 -16.68 -10.35
N PHE A 18 -5.39 -16.60 -11.67
CA PHE A 18 -4.88 -17.62 -12.60
C PHE A 18 -3.43 -17.41 -13.03
N MET A 19 -2.92 -16.17 -12.92
CA MET A 19 -1.53 -15.82 -13.20
C MET A 19 -0.72 -15.63 -11.91
N SER A 20 -1.19 -16.18 -10.80
CA SER A 20 -0.53 -16.06 -9.50
C SER A 20 0.87 -16.69 -9.52
N THR A 21 1.71 -16.20 -8.61
CA THR A 21 3.05 -16.69 -8.35
C THR A 21 2.98 -18.08 -7.73
N TYR A 22 3.25 -19.08 -8.56
CA TYR A 22 3.16 -20.48 -8.15
C TYR A 22 4.07 -20.83 -6.97
N TYR A 23 5.24 -20.19 -6.85
CA TYR A 23 6.19 -20.42 -5.75
C TYR A 23 5.70 -19.91 -4.38
N ASP A 24 4.59 -19.17 -4.30
CA ASP A 24 4.03 -18.76 -3.01
C ASP A 24 3.51 -19.96 -2.19
N SER A 25 3.03 -21.02 -2.85
CA SER A 25 2.79 -22.33 -2.24
C SER A 25 4.04 -23.20 -2.40
N TRP A 26 5.11 -22.83 -1.69
CA TRP A 26 6.42 -23.42 -1.89
C TRP A 26 6.43 -24.94 -1.69
N SER A 27 5.79 -25.45 -0.63
CA SER A 27 5.68 -26.90 -0.39
C SER A 27 5.04 -27.64 -1.56
N SER A 28 3.95 -27.09 -2.14
CA SER A 28 3.32 -27.67 -3.33
C SER A 28 4.22 -27.56 -4.56
N THR A 29 4.93 -26.44 -4.73
CA THR A 29 5.85 -26.23 -5.86
C THR A 29 7.04 -27.16 -5.81
N MET A 30 7.61 -27.38 -4.62
CA MET A 30 8.70 -28.32 -4.41
C MET A 30 8.27 -29.75 -4.77
N ALA A 31 7.10 -30.20 -4.29
CA ALA A 31 6.56 -31.51 -4.66
C ALA A 31 6.38 -31.66 -6.18
N MET A 32 5.94 -30.60 -6.87
CA MET A 32 5.85 -30.57 -8.33
C MET A 32 7.25 -30.71 -8.98
N PHE A 33 8.26 -29.98 -8.49
CA PHE A 33 9.63 -30.06 -8.99
C PHE A 33 10.29 -31.43 -8.75
N VAL A 34 10.01 -32.07 -7.62
CA VAL A 34 10.45 -33.44 -7.34
C VAL A 34 9.87 -34.41 -8.37
N ARG A 35 8.56 -34.31 -8.66
CA ARG A 35 7.90 -35.11 -9.71
C ARG A 35 8.46 -34.85 -11.11
N LEU A 36 8.91 -33.62 -11.38
CA LEU A 36 9.60 -33.26 -12.63
C LEU A 36 11.05 -33.80 -12.71
N GLY A 37 11.57 -34.42 -11.65
CA GLY A 37 12.94 -34.91 -11.60
C GLY A 37 14.00 -33.80 -11.51
N VAL A 38 13.60 -32.61 -11.05
CA VAL A 38 14.53 -31.47 -10.90
C VAL A 38 15.58 -31.81 -9.85
N TYR A 39 16.85 -31.63 -10.19
CA TYR A 39 18.02 -31.97 -9.36
C TYR A 39 18.10 -33.45 -8.93
N GLN A 40 17.42 -34.37 -9.60
CA GLN A 40 17.54 -35.80 -9.28
C GLN A 40 18.98 -36.31 -9.44
N ASP A 41 19.70 -35.79 -10.44
CA ASP A 41 21.09 -36.16 -10.74
C ASP A 41 22.10 -35.68 -9.68
N ALA A 42 21.67 -34.83 -8.73
CA ALA A 42 22.51 -34.36 -7.63
C ALA A 42 22.60 -35.35 -6.46
N CYS A 43 21.76 -36.38 -6.44
CA CYS A 43 21.82 -37.45 -5.44
C CYS A 43 22.92 -38.45 -5.80
N GLU A 44 23.79 -38.74 -4.84
CA GLU A 44 24.80 -39.80 -4.94
C GLU A 44 24.24 -41.10 -4.35
N GLY A 45 24.49 -42.24 -5.01
CA GLY A 45 24.10 -43.57 -4.53
C GLY A 45 22.79 -44.12 -5.10
N GLU A 46 22.41 -45.32 -4.66
CA GLU A 46 21.17 -45.98 -5.04
C GLU A 46 19.98 -45.28 -4.37
N ILE A 47 19.06 -44.76 -5.19
CA ILE A 47 17.80 -44.17 -4.72
C ILE A 47 16.92 -45.31 -4.22
N PRO A 48 16.39 -45.25 -2.98
CA PRO A 48 15.47 -46.26 -2.49
C PRO A 48 14.28 -46.45 -3.45
N VAL A 49 14.06 -47.68 -3.89
CA VAL A 49 13.05 -48.03 -4.90
C VAL A 49 11.62 -47.71 -4.43
N ASP A 50 11.40 -47.66 -3.12
CA ASP A 50 10.06 -47.55 -2.50
C ASP A 50 9.65 -46.11 -2.11
N LEU A 51 10.44 -45.08 -2.46
CA LEU A 51 10.07 -43.70 -2.14
C LEU A 51 8.94 -43.20 -3.05
N PRO A 52 7.89 -42.58 -2.51
CA PRO A 52 6.83 -41.98 -3.32
C PRO A 52 7.38 -40.92 -4.28
N ALA A 53 6.78 -40.78 -5.46
CA ALA A 53 7.28 -39.91 -6.52
C ALA A 53 7.30 -38.40 -6.19
N ASP A 54 6.63 -37.97 -5.11
CA ASP A 54 6.64 -36.59 -4.60
C ASP A 54 7.59 -36.36 -3.43
N HIS A 55 8.28 -37.41 -2.95
CA HIS A 55 9.22 -37.30 -1.85
C HIS A 55 10.62 -36.97 -2.37
N VAL A 56 11.29 -36.10 -1.62
CA VAL A 56 12.67 -35.73 -1.92
C VAL A 56 13.57 -36.96 -1.75
N LYS A 57 14.47 -37.17 -2.70
CA LYS A 57 15.27 -38.41 -2.78
C LYS A 57 16.51 -38.37 -1.91
N CYS A 58 17.06 -37.18 -1.66
CA CYS A 58 18.25 -36.97 -0.83
C CYS A 58 18.35 -35.52 -0.33
N ASP A 59 19.14 -35.28 0.72
CA ASP A 59 19.34 -33.95 1.31
C ASP A 59 19.95 -32.95 0.32
N LYS A 60 20.84 -33.39 -0.56
CA LYS A 60 21.44 -32.55 -1.62
C LYS A 60 20.36 -32.02 -2.59
N GLN A 61 19.38 -32.85 -2.93
CA GLN A 61 18.24 -32.43 -3.75
C GLN A 61 17.35 -31.46 -2.97
N LEU A 62 17.04 -31.75 -1.70
CA LEU A 62 16.23 -30.87 -0.85
C LEU A 62 16.84 -29.47 -0.74
N GLN A 63 18.15 -29.40 -0.47
CA GLN A 63 18.89 -28.15 -0.34
C GLN A 63 18.88 -27.37 -1.65
N SER A 64 19.14 -28.04 -2.78
CA SER A 64 19.16 -27.41 -4.11
C SER A 64 17.78 -26.88 -4.51
N LEU A 65 16.72 -27.66 -4.25
CA LEU A 65 15.34 -27.24 -4.48
C LEU A 65 14.99 -26.05 -3.61
N SER A 66 15.27 -26.10 -2.31
CA SER A 66 14.99 -25.01 -1.35
C SER A 66 15.64 -23.69 -1.77
N GLY A 67 16.85 -23.75 -2.34
CA GLY A 67 17.53 -22.57 -2.88
C GLY A 67 16.80 -21.89 -4.05
N LEU A 68 15.98 -22.62 -4.83
CA LEU A 68 15.23 -22.03 -5.94
C LEU A 68 14.16 -21.03 -5.46
N LEU A 69 13.57 -21.21 -4.27
CA LEU A 69 12.61 -20.23 -3.71
C LEU A 69 13.28 -18.86 -3.56
N THR A 70 14.49 -18.86 -3.01
CA THR A 70 15.29 -17.64 -2.87
C THR A 70 15.55 -17.01 -4.25
N VAL A 71 15.86 -17.80 -5.27
CA VAL A 71 16.07 -17.29 -6.65
C VAL A 71 14.80 -16.63 -7.20
N PHE A 72 13.62 -17.24 -7.04
CA PHE A 72 12.35 -16.63 -7.43
C PHE A 72 12.12 -15.29 -6.73
N ARG A 73 12.26 -15.27 -5.39
CA ARG A 73 11.99 -14.07 -4.58
C ARG A 73 12.99 -12.96 -4.90
N ILE A 74 14.28 -13.24 -4.94
CA ILE A 74 15.29 -12.19 -5.22
C ILE A 74 15.05 -11.60 -6.62
N SER A 75 14.82 -12.44 -7.63
CA SER A 75 14.54 -11.94 -8.99
C SER A 75 13.25 -11.13 -9.08
N GLU A 76 12.17 -11.58 -8.42
CA GLU A 76 10.93 -10.82 -8.26
C GLU A 76 11.19 -9.45 -7.65
N PHE A 77 11.79 -9.42 -6.46
CA PHE A 77 11.89 -8.19 -5.70
C PHE A 77 12.91 -7.22 -6.32
N VAL A 78 14.11 -7.67 -6.67
CA VAL A 78 15.19 -6.80 -7.18
C VAL A 78 14.82 -6.12 -8.50
N THR A 79 14.06 -6.79 -9.36
CA THR A 79 13.66 -6.22 -10.67
C THR A 79 12.41 -5.33 -10.61
N SER A 80 11.73 -5.28 -9.46
CA SER A 80 10.45 -4.59 -9.29
C SER A 80 10.50 -3.09 -9.57
N ILE A 81 11.58 -2.39 -9.23
CA ILE A 81 11.73 -0.96 -9.54
C ILE A 81 11.76 -0.73 -11.05
N GLY A 82 12.43 -1.61 -11.81
CA GLY A 82 12.47 -1.55 -13.27
C GLY A 82 11.10 -1.80 -13.87
N VAL A 83 10.37 -2.80 -13.35
CA VAL A 83 8.99 -3.10 -13.75
C VAL A 83 8.03 -1.94 -13.43
N GLY A 84 8.19 -1.32 -12.26
CA GLY A 84 7.38 -0.18 -11.82
C GLY A 84 7.57 1.04 -12.72
N VAL A 85 8.83 1.39 -13.02
CA VAL A 85 9.17 2.47 -13.96
C VAL A 85 8.69 2.13 -15.37
N PHE A 86 8.84 0.88 -15.83
CA PHE A 86 8.33 0.43 -17.12
C PHE A 86 6.80 0.60 -17.22
N MET A 87 6.07 0.25 -16.16
CA MET A 87 4.62 0.41 -16.08
C MET A 87 4.20 1.88 -16.16
N ASP A 88 4.88 2.77 -15.43
CA ASP A 88 4.53 4.20 -15.40
C ASP A 88 4.88 4.92 -16.71
N LEU A 89 5.98 4.54 -17.38
CA LEU A 89 6.42 5.16 -18.63
C LEU A 89 5.71 4.63 -19.87
N VAL A 90 5.54 3.30 -19.96
CA VAL A 90 5.03 2.63 -21.17
C VAL A 90 3.54 2.31 -21.06
N GLY A 91 3.03 2.19 -19.84
CA GLY A 91 1.63 1.94 -19.55
C GLY A 91 1.35 0.52 -19.04
N PRO A 92 0.26 0.34 -18.27
CA PRO A 92 -0.02 -0.92 -17.60
C PRO A 92 -0.33 -2.07 -18.57
N LYS A 93 -0.96 -1.78 -19.72
CA LYS A 93 -1.26 -2.81 -20.74
C LYS A 93 -0.02 -3.49 -21.29
N ILE A 94 0.96 -2.71 -21.75
CA ILE A 94 2.18 -3.26 -22.35
C ILE A 94 2.98 -4.00 -21.27
N CYS A 95 3.01 -3.46 -20.04
CA CYS A 95 3.64 -4.11 -18.89
C CYS A 95 3.07 -5.51 -18.62
N ILE A 96 1.75 -5.66 -18.49
CA ILE A 96 1.14 -6.97 -18.21
C ILE A 96 1.28 -7.94 -19.38
N VAL A 97 1.15 -7.47 -20.63
CA VAL A 97 1.32 -8.33 -21.83
C VAL A 97 2.74 -8.88 -21.89
N ALA A 98 3.75 -8.03 -21.69
CA ALA A 98 5.14 -8.47 -21.63
C ALA A 98 5.37 -9.46 -20.47
N GLY A 99 4.81 -9.17 -19.29
CA GLY A 99 4.87 -10.06 -18.13
C GLY A 99 4.30 -11.45 -18.42
N ILE A 100 3.13 -11.53 -19.06
CA ILE A 100 2.48 -12.80 -19.42
C ILE A 100 3.30 -13.57 -20.47
N LEU A 101 3.82 -12.90 -21.50
CA LEU A 101 4.65 -13.55 -22.53
C LEU A 101 5.94 -14.14 -21.96
N LEU A 102 6.63 -13.38 -21.10
CA LEU A 102 7.82 -13.86 -20.39
C LEU A 102 7.48 -15.01 -19.43
N ARG A 103 6.29 -15.00 -18.81
CA ARG A 103 5.81 -16.10 -17.95
C ARG A 103 5.56 -17.37 -18.75
N ILE A 104 4.99 -17.26 -19.96
CA ILE A 104 4.82 -18.37 -20.89
C ILE A 104 6.17 -18.99 -21.26
N LEU A 105 7.15 -18.14 -21.60
CA LEU A 105 8.52 -18.59 -21.91
C LEU A 105 9.17 -19.31 -20.72
N SER A 106 9.04 -18.77 -19.51
CA SER A 106 9.53 -19.41 -18.28
C SER A 106 8.95 -20.81 -18.08
N TRP A 107 7.64 -20.98 -18.24
CA TRP A 107 7.01 -22.29 -18.14
C TRP A 107 7.49 -23.28 -19.21
N PHE A 108 7.67 -22.81 -20.44
CA PHE A 108 8.21 -23.64 -21.51
C PHE A 108 9.62 -24.15 -21.19
N MET A 109 10.47 -23.29 -20.61
CA MET A 109 11.81 -23.66 -20.16
C MET A 109 11.77 -24.71 -19.02
N LEU A 110 10.89 -24.53 -18.03
CA LEU A 110 10.70 -25.48 -16.93
C LEU A 110 10.27 -26.87 -17.40
N GLY A 111 9.30 -26.93 -18.33
CA GLY A 111 8.76 -28.19 -18.83
C GLY A 111 9.72 -28.93 -19.77
N SER A 112 10.49 -28.19 -20.58
CA SER A 112 11.31 -28.79 -21.64
C SER A 112 12.69 -29.27 -21.15
N PHE A 113 13.26 -28.61 -20.12
CA PHE A 113 14.62 -28.89 -19.67
C PHE A 113 14.75 -29.00 -18.13
N PRO A 114 13.95 -29.84 -17.46
CA PRO A 114 13.92 -29.90 -15.99
C PRO A 114 15.25 -30.36 -15.36
N ARG A 115 16.09 -31.09 -16.11
CA ARG A 115 17.40 -31.58 -15.63
C ARG A 115 18.55 -30.60 -15.84
N ASN A 116 18.39 -29.58 -16.67
CA ASN A 116 19.45 -28.60 -16.90
C ASN A 116 19.38 -27.49 -15.84
N VAL A 117 20.36 -27.49 -14.93
CA VAL A 117 20.43 -26.56 -13.80
C VAL A 117 20.40 -25.09 -14.23
N ALA A 118 21.16 -24.72 -15.26
CA ALA A 118 21.24 -23.34 -15.73
C ALA A 118 19.90 -22.88 -16.34
N VAL A 119 19.23 -23.75 -17.10
CA VAL A 119 17.91 -23.47 -17.68
C VAL A 119 16.85 -23.35 -16.57
N MET A 120 16.90 -24.22 -15.56
CA MET A 120 16.02 -24.17 -14.38
C MET A 120 16.15 -22.83 -13.64
N ILE A 121 17.37 -22.44 -13.28
CA ILE A 121 17.64 -21.14 -12.62
C ILE A 121 17.16 -19.97 -13.48
N SER A 122 17.45 -20.00 -14.78
CA SER A 122 17.02 -18.95 -15.72
C SER A 122 15.49 -18.86 -15.79
N ALA A 123 14.80 -20.00 -15.81
CA ALA A 123 13.35 -20.04 -15.80
C ALA A 123 12.77 -19.49 -14.49
N CYS A 124 13.39 -19.80 -13.35
CA CYS A 124 13.03 -19.24 -12.05
C CYS A 124 13.19 -17.71 -12.01
N ILE A 125 14.32 -17.19 -12.50
CA ILE A 125 14.58 -15.75 -12.61
C ILE A 125 13.52 -15.08 -13.48
N LEU A 126 13.25 -15.64 -14.66
CA LEU A 126 12.27 -15.10 -15.59
C LEU A 126 10.86 -15.09 -14.99
N CYS A 127 10.48 -16.15 -14.28
CA CYS A 127 9.24 -16.20 -13.54
C CYS A 127 9.16 -15.12 -12.46
N GLY A 128 10.19 -14.97 -11.63
CA GLY A 128 10.22 -13.94 -10.58
C GLY A 128 10.01 -12.54 -11.15
N ILE A 129 10.75 -12.17 -12.21
CA ILE A 129 10.59 -10.87 -12.90
C ILE A 129 9.14 -10.59 -13.29
N THR A 130 8.46 -11.61 -13.81
CA THR A 130 7.10 -11.46 -14.33
C THR A 130 6.03 -11.32 -13.26
N ALA A 131 6.31 -11.69 -12.01
CA ALA A 131 5.34 -11.58 -10.91
C ALA A 131 4.81 -10.16 -10.78
N ASN A 132 5.71 -9.19 -10.60
CA ASN A 132 5.33 -7.79 -10.47
C ASN A 132 4.91 -7.15 -11.79
N ALA A 133 5.37 -7.66 -12.94
CA ALA A 133 4.93 -7.20 -14.24
C ALA A 133 3.45 -7.50 -14.50
N ILE A 134 2.92 -8.54 -13.86
CA ILE A 134 1.50 -8.89 -13.91
C ILE A 134 0.73 -8.19 -12.78
N ILE A 135 1.25 -8.21 -11.56
CA ILE A 135 0.54 -7.73 -10.36
C ILE A 135 0.41 -6.19 -10.33
N PHE A 136 1.45 -5.43 -10.69
CA PHE A 136 1.38 -3.96 -10.60
C PHE A 136 0.29 -3.36 -11.51
N PRO A 137 0.19 -3.77 -12.80
CA PRO A 137 -0.93 -3.34 -13.65
C PRO A 137 -2.29 -3.70 -13.08
N VAL A 138 -2.44 -4.86 -12.42
CA VAL A 138 -3.71 -5.27 -11.82
C VAL A 138 -4.12 -4.30 -10.69
N PHE A 139 -3.18 -3.86 -9.87
CA PHE A 139 -3.49 -2.88 -8.81
C PHE A 139 -3.96 -1.51 -9.34
N THR A 140 -3.80 -1.20 -10.62
CA THR A 140 -4.36 0.03 -11.20
C THR A 140 -5.89 0.07 -11.17
N VAL A 141 -6.57 -1.07 -10.99
CA VAL A 141 -8.03 -1.14 -10.87
C VAL A 141 -8.56 -0.28 -9.72
N ALA A 142 -7.79 -0.15 -8.65
CA ALA A 142 -8.18 0.63 -7.47
C ALA A 142 -8.33 2.13 -7.80
N ARG A 143 -7.67 2.62 -8.86
CA ARG A 143 -7.74 4.02 -9.29
C ARG A 143 -9.02 4.37 -10.04
N TYR A 144 -9.79 3.38 -10.50
CA TYR A 144 -11.11 3.64 -11.10
C TYR A 144 -12.15 4.03 -10.05
N TRP A 145 -11.91 3.72 -8.77
CA TRP A 145 -12.83 4.05 -7.69
C TRP A 145 -12.12 4.55 -6.43
N PRO A 146 -11.81 5.86 -6.35
CA PRO A 146 -11.08 6.43 -5.21
C PRO A 146 -11.75 6.16 -3.85
N ALA A 147 -13.09 6.17 -3.80
CA ALA A 147 -13.84 5.91 -2.58
C ALA A 147 -13.74 4.47 -2.03
N TYR A 148 -13.43 3.49 -2.88
CA TYR A 148 -13.28 2.08 -2.51
C TYR A 148 -11.93 1.53 -2.96
N GLN A 149 -10.92 2.42 -3.07
CA GLN A 149 -9.58 2.08 -3.53
C GLN A 149 -8.99 0.95 -2.67
N ASP A 150 -9.09 1.07 -1.34
CA ASP A 150 -8.58 0.08 -0.39
C ASP A 150 -9.29 -1.27 -0.54
N VAL A 151 -10.61 -1.26 -0.74
CA VAL A 151 -11.40 -2.48 -0.96
C VAL A 151 -10.99 -3.17 -2.25
N ALA A 152 -10.83 -2.42 -3.34
CA ALA A 152 -10.39 -2.97 -4.63
C ALA A 152 -8.99 -3.60 -4.52
N MET A 153 -8.05 -2.94 -3.83
CA MET A 153 -6.72 -3.50 -3.54
C MET A 153 -6.82 -4.78 -2.70
N CYS A 154 -7.70 -4.80 -1.68
CA CYS A 154 -7.92 -6.00 -0.85
C CYS A 154 -8.50 -7.16 -1.67
N VAL A 155 -9.47 -6.91 -2.57
CA VAL A 155 -10.00 -7.94 -3.47
C VAL A 155 -8.90 -8.54 -4.33
N VAL A 156 -8.02 -7.72 -4.89
CA VAL A 156 -6.84 -8.21 -5.63
C VAL A 156 -5.94 -9.06 -4.72
N SER A 157 -5.73 -8.68 -3.45
CA SER A 157 -4.95 -9.45 -2.47
C SER A 157 -5.56 -10.82 -2.17
N ILE A 158 -6.89 -10.87 -1.98
CA ILE A 158 -7.64 -12.11 -1.74
C ILE A 158 -7.46 -13.05 -2.93
N CYS A 159 -7.58 -12.51 -4.15
CA CYS A 159 -7.42 -13.26 -5.38
C CYS A 159 -5.99 -13.74 -5.65
N LEU A 160 -4.97 -12.93 -5.30
CA LEU A 160 -3.56 -13.34 -5.36
C LEU A 160 -3.30 -14.52 -4.41
N SER A 161 -3.79 -14.42 -3.18
CA SER A 161 -3.71 -15.47 -2.16
C SER A 161 -4.46 -16.74 -2.57
N ALA A 162 -5.67 -16.61 -3.12
CA ALA A 162 -6.44 -17.74 -3.66
C ALA A 162 -5.69 -18.41 -4.82
N GLY A 163 -4.92 -17.64 -5.59
CA GLY A 163 -4.05 -18.17 -6.63
C GLY A 163 -2.98 -19.13 -6.12
N CYS A 164 -2.63 -19.13 -4.82
CA CYS A 164 -1.72 -20.13 -4.25
C CYS A 164 -2.28 -21.56 -4.32
N PHE A 165 -3.61 -21.74 -4.41
CA PHE A 165 -4.23 -23.06 -4.65
C PHE A 165 -3.87 -23.63 -6.02
N TYR A 166 -3.40 -22.79 -6.95
CA TYR A 166 -3.12 -23.18 -8.32
C TYR A 166 -2.20 -24.39 -8.40
N VAL A 167 -1.05 -24.37 -7.71
CA VAL A 167 -0.09 -25.49 -7.75
C VAL A 167 -0.63 -26.72 -7.03
N THR A 168 -1.34 -26.54 -5.92
CA THR A 168 -1.95 -27.65 -5.17
C THR A 168 -2.97 -28.40 -6.03
N ILE A 169 -3.83 -27.67 -6.75
CA ILE A 169 -4.79 -28.26 -7.71
C ILE A 169 -4.03 -28.98 -8.83
N MET A 170 -2.97 -28.39 -9.36
CA MET A 170 -2.16 -28.98 -10.42
C MET A 170 -1.51 -30.29 -9.98
N ASN A 171 -0.94 -30.35 -8.77
CA ASN A 171 -0.40 -31.58 -8.20
C ASN A 171 -1.48 -32.65 -8.01
N GLY A 172 -2.69 -32.25 -7.61
CA GLY A 172 -3.84 -33.15 -7.53
C GLY A 172 -4.19 -33.75 -8.90
N ILE A 173 -4.25 -32.92 -9.94
CA ILE A 173 -4.51 -33.38 -11.31
C ILE A 173 -3.40 -34.35 -11.78
N ILE A 174 -2.13 -34.01 -11.55
CA ILE A 174 -0.99 -34.87 -11.93
C ILE A 174 -1.08 -36.23 -11.23
N SER A 175 -1.46 -36.27 -9.94
CA SER A 175 -1.57 -37.54 -9.21
C SER A 175 -2.68 -38.47 -9.73
N LEU A 176 -3.64 -37.95 -10.50
CA LEU A 176 -4.69 -38.75 -11.14
C LEU A 176 -4.24 -39.34 -12.49
N ILE A 177 -3.07 -38.96 -13.01
CA ILE A 177 -2.57 -39.36 -14.33
C ILE A 177 -1.14 -39.91 -14.19
N PRO A 178 -0.96 -41.19 -13.82
CA PRO A 178 0.33 -41.74 -13.37
C PRO A 178 1.46 -41.75 -14.41
N ASP A 179 1.19 -41.55 -15.70
CA ASP A 179 2.20 -41.58 -16.78
C ASP A 179 2.21 -40.31 -17.64
N VAL A 180 1.84 -39.16 -17.07
CA VAL A 180 1.75 -37.92 -17.86
C VAL A 180 3.14 -37.44 -18.28
N ASP A 181 3.35 -37.27 -19.59
CA ASP A 181 4.51 -36.56 -20.11
C ASP A 181 4.44 -35.10 -19.64
N MET A 182 5.37 -34.75 -18.75
CA MET A 182 5.38 -33.46 -18.06
C MET A 182 5.54 -32.29 -19.02
N ALA A 183 6.29 -32.46 -20.11
CA ALA A 183 6.43 -31.40 -21.11
C ALA A 183 5.09 -31.12 -21.81
N ARG A 184 4.34 -32.18 -22.16
CA ARG A 184 2.98 -32.04 -22.71
C ARG A 184 2.03 -31.41 -21.71
N PHE A 185 2.08 -31.84 -20.45
CA PHE A 185 1.25 -31.29 -19.38
C PHE A 185 1.47 -29.79 -19.22
N VAL A 186 2.74 -29.35 -19.16
CA VAL A 186 3.10 -27.93 -19.06
C VAL A 186 2.59 -27.14 -20.28
N ASN A 187 2.74 -27.67 -21.50
CA ASN A 187 2.27 -27.02 -22.72
C ASN A 187 0.74 -26.86 -22.75
N ILE A 188 -0.02 -27.93 -22.45
CA ILE A 188 -1.48 -27.88 -22.37
C ILE A 188 -1.92 -26.86 -21.34
N LYS A 189 -1.30 -26.89 -20.17
CA LYS A 189 -1.57 -25.94 -19.11
C LYS A 189 -1.31 -24.50 -19.55
N VAL A 190 -0.17 -24.20 -20.18
CA VAL A 190 0.14 -22.85 -20.68
C VAL A 190 -0.95 -22.36 -21.63
N ILE A 191 -1.44 -23.23 -22.53
CA ILE A 191 -2.54 -22.89 -23.43
C ILE A 191 -3.83 -22.60 -22.65
N VAL A 192 -4.19 -23.46 -21.71
CA VAL A 192 -5.45 -23.35 -20.95
C VAL A 192 -5.44 -22.15 -20.01
N THR A 193 -4.32 -21.87 -19.34
CA THR A 193 -4.28 -20.84 -18.30
C THR A 193 -3.70 -19.53 -18.79
N HIS A 194 -2.62 -19.50 -19.56
CA HIS A 194 -1.94 -18.22 -19.86
C HIS A 194 -2.53 -17.51 -21.08
N VAL A 195 -2.91 -18.25 -22.13
CA VAL A 195 -3.40 -17.65 -23.39
C VAL A 195 -4.71 -16.88 -23.20
N PRO A 196 -5.74 -17.37 -22.47
CA PRO A 196 -6.95 -16.59 -22.22
C PRO A 196 -6.68 -15.29 -21.49
N TRP A 197 -5.81 -15.31 -20.47
CA TRP A 197 -5.47 -14.11 -19.71
C TRP A 197 -4.56 -13.15 -20.48
N LEU A 198 -3.77 -13.64 -21.43
CA LEU A 198 -3.07 -12.80 -22.40
C LEU A 198 -4.07 -12.02 -23.27
N LEU A 199 -5.12 -12.68 -23.77
CA LEU A 199 -6.17 -12.01 -24.54
C LEU A 199 -6.91 -10.97 -23.69
N VAL A 200 -7.29 -11.33 -22.46
CA VAL A 200 -7.89 -10.39 -21.49
C VAL A 200 -6.97 -9.18 -21.27
N ALA A 201 -5.67 -9.39 -21.06
CA ALA A 201 -4.70 -8.32 -20.93
C ALA A 201 -4.65 -7.40 -22.16
N VAL A 202 -4.64 -7.97 -23.37
CA VAL A 202 -4.62 -7.24 -24.64
C VAL A 202 -5.91 -6.47 -24.90
N PHE A 203 -7.08 -6.91 -24.43
CA PHE A 203 -8.34 -6.21 -24.72
C PHE A 203 -8.83 -5.29 -23.58
N ILE A 204 -8.52 -5.61 -22.33
CA ILE A 204 -9.12 -4.96 -21.16
C ILE A 204 -8.21 -3.91 -20.54
N PHE A 205 -6.90 -4.12 -20.48
CA PHE A 205 -6.00 -3.18 -19.80
C PHE A 205 -5.75 -1.92 -20.63
N PRO A 206 -5.69 -0.74 -19.99
CA PRO A 206 -5.52 0.53 -20.68
C PRO A 206 -4.05 0.79 -21.05
N ASN A 207 -3.81 1.45 -22.19
CA ASN A 207 -2.47 1.97 -22.52
C ASN A 207 -2.10 3.16 -21.63
N ASN A 208 -3.06 4.07 -21.41
CA ASN A 208 -2.89 5.23 -20.53
C ASN A 208 -3.99 5.20 -19.47
N LEU A 209 -3.59 4.97 -18.22
CA LEU A 209 -4.51 4.81 -17.10
C LEU A 209 -5.32 6.08 -16.84
N ALA A 210 -4.68 7.25 -16.80
CA ALA A 210 -5.35 8.52 -16.51
C ALA A 210 -6.43 8.84 -17.55
N LYS A 211 -6.13 8.65 -18.84
CA LYS A 211 -7.08 8.83 -19.93
C LYS A 211 -8.26 7.84 -19.86
N ASP A 212 -8.00 6.59 -19.51
CA ASP A 212 -9.06 5.58 -19.40
C ASP A 212 -9.95 5.82 -18.18
N ILE A 213 -9.39 6.29 -17.05
CA ILE A 213 -10.17 6.72 -15.87
C ILE A 213 -11.09 7.87 -16.27
N ALA A 214 -10.55 8.92 -16.90
CA ALA A 214 -11.35 10.08 -17.32
C ALA A 214 -12.51 9.69 -18.26
N ALA A 215 -12.30 8.70 -19.14
CA ALA A 215 -13.33 8.21 -20.06
C ALA A 215 -14.40 7.31 -19.41
N ASN A 216 -14.12 6.71 -18.25
CA ASN A 216 -15.02 5.79 -17.53
C ASN A 216 -15.58 6.36 -16.23
N MET A 217 -15.23 7.60 -15.87
CA MET A 217 -15.68 8.24 -14.64
C MET A 217 -17.14 8.69 -14.78
N THR A 218 -18.03 8.13 -13.97
CA THR A 218 -19.42 8.63 -13.85
C THR A 218 -19.45 9.98 -13.15
N PRO A 219 -20.47 10.84 -13.38
CA PRO A 219 -20.59 12.12 -12.69
C PRO A 219 -20.55 12.01 -11.16
N GLU A 220 -21.18 10.98 -10.59
CA GLU A 220 -21.17 10.70 -9.14
C GLU A 220 -19.76 10.40 -8.62
N MET A 221 -19.05 9.47 -9.27
CA MET A 221 -17.64 9.21 -8.95
C MET A 221 -16.77 10.44 -9.13
N SER A 222 -17.01 11.27 -10.15
CA SER A 222 -16.27 12.51 -10.39
C SER A 222 -16.49 13.51 -9.26
N ALA A 223 -17.73 13.68 -8.79
CA ALA A 223 -18.06 14.57 -7.68
C ALA A 223 -17.35 14.12 -6.38
N LYS A 224 -17.45 12.84 -6.03
CA LYS A 224 -16.77 12.28 -4.85
C LYS A 224 -15.24 12.31 -4.98
N THR A 225 -14.72 12.17 -6.20
CA THR A 225 -13.29 12.29 -6.46
C THR A 225 -12.82 13.74 -6.35
N LYS A 226 -13.61 14.71 -6.82
CA LYS A 226 -13.29 16.13 -6.63
C LYS A 226 -13.26 16.51 -5.16
N GLU A 227 -14.19 16.00 -4.36
CA GLU A 227 -14.17 16.17 -2.91
C GLU A 227 -12.87 15.61 -2.30
N LEU A 228 -12.51 14.36 -2.65
CA LEU A 228 -11.26 13.72 -2.19
C LEU A 228 -9.97 14.36 -2.74
N ASN A 229 -10.03 14.99 -3.93
CA ASN A 229 -8.88 15.61 -4.59
C ASN A 229 -8.74 17.10 -4.27
N LEU A 230 -9.79 17.81 -3.87
CA LEU A 230 -9.66 19.18 -3.33
C LEU A 230 -8.75 19.19 -2.09
N GLU A 231 -8.66 18.05 -1.40
CA GLU A 231 -7.74 17.83 -0.28
C GLU A 231 -6.29 17.55 -0.71
N ARG A 232 -6.02 17.29 -2.00
CA ARG A 232 -4.66 17.06 -2.52
C ARG A 232 -4.27 18.18 -3.48
N GLU A 233 -3.25 18.95 -3.11
CA GLU A 233 -2.56 19.81 -4.07
C GLU A 233 -2.00 18.95 -5.21
N VAL A 234 -2.67 18.97 -6.36
CA VAL A 234 -2.23 18.28 -7.56
C VAL A 234 -1.03 19.05 -8.10
N VAL A 235 0.17 18.49 -7.93
CA VAL A 235 1.38 19.01 -8.57
C VAL A 235 1.26 18.76 -10.08
N GLU A 236 1.02 19.83 -10.85
CA GLU A 236 0.66 19.84 -12.28
C GLU A 236 1.74 19.37 -13.27
N ASP A 237 2.86 18.81 -12.80
CA ASP A 237 3.85 18.23 -13.71
C ASP A 237 3.38 16.84 -14.16
N GLY A 238 2.60 16.80 -15.24
CA GLY A 238 1.96 15.59 -15.78
C GLY A 238 2.90 14.54 -16.42
N SER A 239 4.21 14.63 -16.19
CA SER A 239 5.18 13.67 -16.71
C SER A 239 6.08 13.12 -15.62
N TRP A 240 6.40 11.83 -15.72
CA TRP A 240 7.29 11.16 -14.78
C TRP A 240 8.66 11.86 -14.75
N ASN A 241 9.12 12.22 -13.56
CA ASN A 241 10.38 12.89 -13.33
C ASN A 241 11.13 12.21 -12.18
N ALA A 242 12.38 11.82 -12.44
CA ALA A 242 13.24 11.17 -11.45
C ALA A 242 13.43 12.03 -10.18
N ARG A 243 13.46 13.36 -10.29
CA ARG A 243 13.61 14.27 -9.14
C ARG A 243 12.41 14.19 -8.20
N SER A 244 11.21 14.17 -8.74
CA SER A 244 9.97 14.03 -7.96
C SER A 244 9.87 12.64 -7.34
N PHE A 245 10.25 11.60 -8.10
CA PHE A 245 10.36 10.24 -7.58
C PHE A 245 11.29 10.14 -6.36
N TRP A 246 12.49 10.73 -6.43
CA TRP A 246 13.42 10.77 -5.29
C TRP A 246 12.86 11.56 -4.10
N ARG A 247 12.07 12.61 -4.34
CA ARG A 247 11.38 13.35 -3.27
C ARG A 247 10.38 12.46 -2.54
N TYR A 248 9.64 11.60 -3.24
CA TYR A 248 8.76 10.62 -2.60
C TYR A 248 9.53 9.59 -1.76
N ILE A 249 10.65 9.09 -2.27
CA ILE A 249 11.49 8.13 -1.53
C ILE A 249 11.99 8.72 -0.21
N ILE A 250 12.40 9.99 -0.21
CA ILE A 250 12.95 10.67 0.99
C ILE A 250 11.83 11.11 1.97
N ASN A 251 10.56 10.97 1.59
CA ASN A 251 9.46 11.28 2.49
C ASN A 251 9.55 10.39 3.76
N PRO A 252 9.49 10.96 4.97
CA PRO A 252 9.70 10.22 6.21
C PRO A 252 8.67 9.09 6.39
N CYS A 253 7.43 9.27 5.96
CA CYS A 253 6.41 8.22 6.03
C CYS A 253 6.76 7.05 5.12
N VAL A 254 7.27 7.33 3.91
CA VAL A 254 7.71 6.31 2.94
C VAL A 254 8.94 5.58 3.47
N LEU A 255 9.93 6.27 4.03
CA LEU A 255 11.12 5.65 4.62
C LEU A 255 10.76 4.71 5.77
N VAL A 256 9.92 5.15 6.71
CA VAL A 256 9.49 4.30 7.84
C VAL A 256 8.69 3.10 7.34
N THR A 257 7.76 3.31 6.40
CA THR A 257 6.99 2.23 5.75
C THR A 257 7.93 1.21 5.08
N THR A 258 8.99 1.71 4.43
CA THR A 258 10.00 0.87 3.76
C THR A 258 10.78 0.01 4.74
N VAL A 259 11.23 0.57 5.87
CA VAL A 259 11.94 -0.20 6.91
C VAL A 259 11.04 -1.29 7.49
N VAL A 260 9.80 -0.97 7.84
CA VAL A 260 8.84 -1.94 8.35
C VAL A 260 8.58 -3.05 7.32
N PHE A 261 8.42 -2.68 6.05
CA PHE A 261 8.17 -3.63 4.97
C PHE A 261 9.38 -4.56 4.74
N ILE A 262 10.61 -4.04 4.78
CA ILE A 262 11.85 -4.83 4.70
C ILE A 262 11.88 -5.88 5.80
N VAL A 263 11.68 -5.47 7.06
CA VAL A 263 11.65 -6.39 8.20
C VAL A 263 10.56 -7.43 8.02
N ASN A 264 9.39 -7.03 7.54
CA ASN A 264 8.28 -7.94 7.32
C ASN A 264 8.62 -9.02 6.27
N CYS A 265 9.24 -8.65 5.16
CA CYS A 265 9.62 -9.58 4.10
C CYS A 265 10.72 -10.56 4.56
N ILE A 266 11.78 -10.06 5.20
CA ILE A 266 12.89 -10.88 5.72
C ILE A 266 12.36 -11.90 6.72
N SER A 267 11.60 -11.43 7.72
CA SER A 267 11.04 -12.25 8.79
C SER A 267 10.05 -13.31 8.26
N LEU A 268 9.16 -12.95 7.34
CA LEU A 268 8.21 -13.90 6.76
C LEU A 268 8.91 -14.96 5.91
N THR A 269 9.85 -14.56 5.05
CA THR A 269 10.58 -15.49 4.18
C THR A 269 11.42 -16.46 5.02
N PHE A 270 12.12 -15.95 6.04
CA PHE A 270 12.87 -16.80 6.97
C PHE A 270 11.94 -17.74 7.73
N ALA A 271 10.77 -17.29 8.17
CA ALA A 271 9.80 -18.15 8.85
C ALA A 271 9.28 -19.28 7.96
N GLN A 272 9.04 -19.03 6.65
CA GLN A 272 8.65 -20.07 5.70
C GLN A 272 9.76 -21.13 5.51
N GLU A 273 11.01 -20.70 5.36
CA GLU A 273 12.17 -21.59 5.23
C GLU A 273 12.43 -22.37 6.53
N ALA A 274 12.40 -21.68 7.68
CA ALA A 274 12.58 -22.27 9.01
C ALA A 274 11.48 -23.29 9.33
N PHE A 275 10.23 -23.04 8.94
CA PHE A 275 9.13 -23.99 9.15
C PHE A 275 9.44 -25.34 8.49
N THR A 276 9.88 -25.33 7.22
CA THR A 276 10.22 -26.57 6.50
C THR A 276 11.43 -27.29 7.12
N MET A 277 12.39 -26.56 7.68
CA MET A 277 13.55 -27.18 8.34
C MET A 277 13.19 -27.78 9.70
N ILE A 278 12.42 -27.07 10.53
CA ILE A 278 12.08 -27.50 11.89
C ILE A 278 11.13 -28.70 11.88
N TYR A 279 10.16 -28.73 10.96
CA TYR A 279 9.09 -29.72 10.93
C TYR A 279 9.19 -30.72 9.77
N HIS A 280 10.37 -30.90 9.15
CA HIS A 280 10.56 -31.83 8.02
C HIS A 280 10.15 -33.28 8.34
N ASP A 281 10.39 -33.75 9.57
CA ASP A 281 10.00 -35.09 10.01
C ASP A 281 8.49 -35.23 10.31
N ASN A 282 7.74 -34.13 10.27
CA ASN A 282 6.31 -34.10 10.60
C ASN A 282 5.46 -33.90 9.34
N ALA A 283 5.17 -35.01 8.65
CA ALA A 283 4.34 -35.02 7.44
C ALA A 283 2.97 -34.33 7.61
N PHE A 284 2.37 -34.40 8.80
CA PHE A 284 1.12 -33.69 9.09
C PHE A 284 1.31 -32.17 9.07
N ALA A 285 2.37 -31.66 9.71
CA ALA A 285 2.68 -30.23 9.76
C ALA A 285 2.92 -29.66 8.36
N GLU A 286 3.70 -30.37 7.53
CA GLU A 286 3.96 -29.96 6.14
C GLU A 286 2.68 -29.92 5.31
N LYS A 287 1.87 -30.99 5.39
CA LYS A 287 0.58 -31.06 4.69
C LYS A 287 -0.38 -29.98 5.17
N PHE A 288 -0.46 -29.74 6.47
CA PHE A 288 -1.29 -28.68 7.04
C PHE A 288 -0.85 -27.31 6.53
N ASN A 289 0.46 -27.02 6.52
CA ASN A 289 0.99 -25.76 6.02
C ASN A 289 0.76 -25.55 4.53
N SER A 290 0.85 -26.61 3.73
CA SER A 290 0.55 -26.56 2.29
C SER A 290 -0.90 -26.14 1.99
N VAL A 291 -1.84 -26.45 2.89
CA VAL A 291 -3.26 -26.08 2.79
C VAL A 291 -3.53 -24.71 3.40
N MET A 292 -2.88 -24.39 4.52
CA MET A 292 -3.09 -23.13 5.23
C MET A 292 -2.61 -21.91 4.45
N LEU A 293 -1.51 -22.02 3.70
CA LEU A 293 -0.98 -20.91 2.92
C LEU A 293 -1.99 -20.39 1.88
N PRO A 294 -2.62 -21.22 1.03
CA PRO A 294 -3.70 -20.76 0.15
C PRO A 294 -4.96 -20.26 0.89
N LEU A 295 -5.24 -20.77 2.09
CA LEU A 295 -6.30 -20.26 2.96
C LEU A 295 -6.00 -18.86 3.54
N SER A 296 -4.82 -18.28 3.28
CA SER A 296 -4.54 -16.87 3.57
C SER A 296 -5.54 -15.91 2.94
N SER A 297 -6.19 -16.31 1.84
CA SER A 297 -7.29 -15.58 1.21
C SER A 297 -8.46 -15.29 2.17
N VAL A 298 -8.75 -16.20 3.11
CA VAL A 298 -9.78 -16.02 4.14
C VAL A 298 -9.36 -14.94 5.14
N PHE A 299 -8.08 -14.95 5.56
CA PHE A 299 -7.54 -13.90 6.42
C PHE A 299 -7.54 -12.54 5.72
N ALA A 300 -7.25 -12.49 4.41
CA ALA A 300 -7.33 -11.26 3.63
C ALA A 300 -8.76 -10.69 3.58
N LEU A 301 -9.78 -11.54 3.46
CA LEU A 301 -11.19 -11.15 3.54
C LEU A 301 -11.54 -10.58 4.93
N MET A 302 -11.07 -11.23 6.00
CA MET A 302 -11.24 -10.74 7.37
C MET A 302 -10.58 -9.37 7.55
N PHE A 303 -9.34 -9.20 7.07
CA PHE A 303 -8.62 -7.92 7.17
C PHE A 303 -9.26 -6.82 6.33
N MET A 304 -9.87 -7.12 5.19
CA MET A 304 -10.64 -6.14 4.44
C MET A 304 -11.77 -5.53 5.29
N TRP A 305 -12.48 -6.35 6.07
CA TRP A 305 -13.49 -5.87 7.01
C TRP A 305 -12.88 -5.00 8.13
N VAL A 306 -11.73 -5.41 8.67
CA VAL A 306 -11.01 -4.65 9.71
C VAL A 306 -10.51 -3.31 9.17
N ILE A 307 -9.96 -3.26 7.94
CA ILE A 307 -9.47 -2.03 7.28
C ILE A 307 -10.60 -1.00 7.16
N ASN A 308 -11.79 -1.44 6.73
CA ASN A 308 -12.94 -0.56 6.57
C ASN A 308 -13.43 0.04 7.90
N ARG A 309 -13.15 -0.62 9.04
CA ARG A 309 -13.65 -0.19 10.35
C ARG A 309 -12.61 0.50 11.23
N TYR A 310 -11.36 0.06 11.16
CA TYR A 310 -10.28 0.48 12.05
C TYR A 310 -9.09 1.12 11.32
N GLY A 311 -9.14 1.21 9.99
CA GLY A 311 -8.04 1.71 9.17
C GLY A 311 -6.93 0.68 8.98
N ILE A 312 -6.03 0.98 8.04
CA ILE A 312 -5.02 0.03 7.59
C ILE A 312 -3.85 -0.14 8.56
N MET A 313 -3.46 0.92 9.26
CA MET A 313 -2.37 0.86 10.23
C MET A 313 -2.69 -0.08 11.40
N SER A 314 -3.96 -0.17 11.79
CA SER A 314 -4.43 -1.13 12.80
C SER A 314 -4.17 -2.58 12.38
N VAL A 315 -4.43 -2.90 11.11
CA VAL A 315 -4.18 -4.24 10.55
C VAL A 315 -2.69 -4.55 10.48
N ILE A 316 -1.86 -3.61 10.02
CA ILE A 316 -0.41 -3.83 9.93
C ILE A 316 0.20 -4.03 11.33
N ASN A 317 -0.23 -3.27 12.32
CA ASN A 317 0.21 -3.46 13.69
C ASN A 317 -0.23 -4.83 14.25
N PHE A 318 -1.48 -5.24 13.98
CA PHE A 318 -1.95 -6.57 14.33
C PHE A 318 -1.11 -7.67 13.67
N LEU A 319 -0.80 -7.56 12.37
CA LEU A 319 0.06 -8.51 11.67
C LEU A 319 1.48 -8.56 12.23
N ASN A 320 2.02 -7.45 12.71
CA ASN A 320 3.31 -7.46 13.39
C ASN A 320 3.27 -8.28 14.69
N ILE A 321 2.18 -8.20 15.45
CA ILE A 321 1.97 -9.03 16.65
C ILE A 321 1.79 -10.51 16.25
N VAL A 322 1.04 -10.80 15.20
CA VAL A 322 0.89 -12.18 14.69
C VAL A 322 2.24 -12.75 14.25
N ALA A 323 3.08 -11.96 13.58
CA ALA A 323 4.43 -12.38 13.20
C ALA A 323 5.37 -12.55 14.41
N LEU A 324 5.19 -11.77 15.47
CA LEU A 324 5.88 -11.99 16.74
C LEU A 324 5.52 -13.35 17.34
N VAL A 325 4.21 -13.64 17.42
CA VAL A 325 3.68 -14.92 17.93
C VAL A 325 4.17 -16.09 17.07
N MET A 326 4.19 -15.94 15.75
CA MET A 326 4.74 -16.91 14.80
C MET A 326 6.16 -17.32 15.19
N HIS A 327 7.08 -16.36 15.40
CA HIS A 327 8.46 -16.65 15.77
C HIS A 327 8.59 -17.28 17.15
N ILE A 328 7.71 -16.95 18.11
CA ILE A 328 7.66 -17.63 19.41
C ILE A 328 7.34 -19.11 19.23
N PHE A 329 6.32 -19.46 18.44
CA PHE A 329 5.96 -20.87 18.22
C PHE A 329 7.00 -21.63 17.40
N LEU A 330 7.72 -20.97 16.49
CA LEU A 330 8.85 -21.57 15.78
C LEU A 330 10.06 -21.89 16.70
N THR A 331 10.05 -21.49 17.97
CA THR A 331 11.05 -21.97 18.96
C THR A 331 10.73 -23.37 19.49
N MET A 332 9.53 -23.89 19.22
CA MET A 332 9.04 -25.16 19.76
C MET A 332 8.93 -26.23 18.67
N ASN A 333 9.37 -27.47 18.98
CA ASN A 333 9.29 -28.60 18.04
C ASN A 333 8.14 -29.57 18.38
N ASN A 334 6.92 -29.07 18.56
CA ASN A 334 5.76 -29.92 18.79
C ASN A 334 4.67 -29.68 17.74
N THR A 335 3.79 -30.66 17.53
CA THR A 335 2.74 -30.60 16.51
C THR A 335 1.79 -29.42 16.73
N PHE A 336 1.45 -29.12 17.98
CA PHE A 336 0.59 -27.97 18.31
C PHE A 336 1.21 -26.65 17.84
N ALA A 337 2.50 -26.43 18.12
CA ALA A 337 3.24 -25.26 17.71
C ALA A 337 3.31 -25.16 16.18
N SER A 338 3.46 -26.28 15.47
CA SER A 338 3.45 -26.29 14.00
C SER A 338 2.11 -25.82 13.43
N ILE A 339 0.98 -26.21 14.04
CA ILE A 339 -0.36 -25.77 13.62
C ILE A 339 -0.50 -24.26 13.83
N VAL A 340 -0.14 -23.77 15.03
CA VAL A 340 -0.25 -22.34 15.35
C VAL A 340 0.69 -21.50 14.48
N ALA A 341 1.94 -21.93 14.32
CA ALA A 341 2.92 -21.26 13.46
C ALA A 341 2.42 -21.19 12.01
N SER A 342 1.85 -22.27 11.48
CA SER A 342 1.29 -22.30 10.13
C SER A 342 0.11 -21.33 9.95
N VAL A 343 -0.79 -21.25 10.95
CA VAL A 343 -1.88 -20.26 10.97
C VAL A 343 -1.31 -18.83 10.99
N CYS A 344 -0.31 -18.55 11.83
CA CYS A 344 0.30 -17.23 11.92
C CYS A 344 1.08 -16.85 10.64
N ILE A 345 1.79 -17.80 10.02
CA ILE A 345 2.44 -17.61 8.71
C ILE A 345 1.38 -17.22 7.68
N SER A 346 0.28 -17.97 7.60
CA SER A 346 -0.78 -17.74 6.63
C SER A 346 -1.51 -16.41 6.85
N ALA A 347 -1.77 -16.04 8.10
CA ALA A 347 -2.32 -14.74 8.46
C ALA A 347 -1.36 -13.60 8.08
N THR A 348 -0.06 -13.74 8.37
CA THR A 348 0.97 -12.75 7.98
C THR A 348 1.10 -12.63 6.47
N PHE A 349 1.01 -13.75 5.75
CA PHE A 349 1.11 -13.83 4.29
C PHE A 349 -0.09 -13.17 3.57
N SER A 350 -1.30 -13.19 4.15
CA SER A 350 -2.55 -12.73 3.50
C SER A 350 -2.55 -11.31 2.92
N GLY A 351 -1.73 -10.40 3.44
CA GLY A 351 -1.63 -9.02 2.95
C GLY A 351 -0.24 -8.42 3.11
N PHE A 352 0.81 -9.27 3.11
CA PHE A 352 2.17 -8.86 3.46
C PHE A 352 2.75 -7.78 2.55
N VAL A 353 2.29 -7.68 1.30
CA VAL A 353 2.65 -6.61 0.34
C VAL A 353 1.52 -5.61 0.17
N THR A 354 0.29 -6.09 -0.05
CA THR A 354 -0.84 -5.24 -0.45
C THR A 354 -1.13 -4.13 0.55
N PHE A 355 -0.99 -4.39 1.85
CA PHE A 355 -1.29 -3.36 2.85
C PHE A 355 -0.29 -2.21 2.84
N PHE A 356 0.98 -2.49 2.52
CA PHE A 356 1.99 -1.45 2.33
C PHE A 356 1.76 -0.69 1.03
N PHE A 357 1.29 -1.36 -0.03
CA PHE A 357 0.91 -0.68 -1.27
C PHE A 357 -0.24 0.29 -1.07
N ILE A 358 -1.25 -0.06 -0.27
CA ILE A 358 -2.34 0.85 0.06
C ILE A 358 -1.82 2.12 0.77
N ILE A 359 -0.90 1.97 1.74
CA ILE A 359 -0.27 3.14 2.40
C ILE A 359 0.46 4.01 1.38
N ILE A 360 1.29 3.39 0.54
CA ILE A 360 2.05 4.10 -0.49
C ILE A 360 1.13 4.83 -1.47
N GLU A 361 0.04 4.22 -1.90
CA GLU A 361 -0.89 4.83 -2.85
C GLU A 361 -1.66 6.04 -2.30
N ARG A 362 -1.74 6.17 -0.96
CA ARG A 362 -2.31 7.34 -0.30
C ARG A 362 -1.32 8.51 -0.29
N ILE A 363 -0.01 8.23 -0.28
CA ILE A 363 1.05 9.25 -0.24
C ILE A 363 1.46 9.69 -1.65
N VAL A 364 1.43 8.76 -2.62
CA VAL A 364 2.05 8.95 -3.94
C VAL A 364 1.02 9.14 -5.04
N ASP A 365 1.33 10.07 -5.94
CA ASP A 365 0.52 10.37 -7.12
C ASP A 365 0.42 9.18 -8.08
N ILE A 366 -0.65 9.18 -8.87
CA ILE A 366 -0.97 8.10 -9.81
C ILE A 366 0.19 7.84 -10.79
N GLN A 367 0.90 8.89 -11.21
CA GLN A 367 2.01 8.83 -12.17
C GLN A 367 3.27 8.12 -11.65
N TYR A 368 3.43 7.97 -10.33
CA TYR A 368 4.55 7.25 -9.71
C TYR A 368 4.08 5.97 -9.01
N SER A 369 2.82 5.56 -9.18
CA SER A 369 2.25 4.41 -8.46
C SER A 369 3.04 3.12 -8.74
N GLY A 370 3.40 2.85 -9.99
CA GLY A 370 4.23 1.70 -10.35
C GLY A 370 5.63 1.79 -9.79
N SER A 371 6.30 2.90 -10.03
CA SER A 371 7.69 3.16 -9.63
C SER A 371 7.86 3.05 -8.11
N MET A 372 6.88 3.53 -7.34
CA MET A 372 6.93 3.52 -5.88
C MET A 372 6.65 2.14 -5.29
N LYS A 373 5.68 1.39 -5.84
CA LYS A 373 5.50 -0.04 -5.52
C LYS A 373 6.77 -0.83 -5.86
N GLY A 374 7.33 -0.56 -7.03
CA GLY A 374 8.57 -1.15 -7.52
C GLY A 374 9.75 -0.88 -6.60
N TYR A 375 9.95 0.37 -6.17
CA TYR A 375 10.97 0.73 -5.18
C TYR A 375 10.79 -0.04 -3.88
N LEU A 376 9.58 -0.05 -3.33
CA LEU A 376 9.32 -0.64 -2.02
C LEU A 376 9.65 -2.13 -2.04
N THR A 377 9.20 -2.81 -3.09
CA THR A 377 9.49 -4.22 -3.37
C THR A 377 10.99 -4.44 -3.60
N THR A 378 11.68 -3.61 -4.38
CA THR A 378 13.14 -3.73 -4.57
C THR A 378 13.96 -3.49 -3.31
N ALA A 379 13.56 -2.55 -2.46
CA ALA A 379 14.22 -2.31 -1.17
C ALA A 379 14.12 -3.55 -0.25
N ALA A 380 12.97 -4.22 -0.23
CA ALA A 380 12.82 -5.51 0.44
C ALA A 380 13.67 -6.61 -0.20
N GLY A 381 13.71 -6.68 -1.54
CA GLY A 381 14.50 -7.68 -2.28
C GLY A 381 15.99 -7.64 -2.07
N VAL A 382 16.57 -6.44 -2.13
CA VAL A 382 18.00 -6.25 -1.83
C VAL A 382 18.30 -6.71 -0.41
N SER A 383 17.38 -6.45 0.52
CA SER A 383 17.54 -6.83 1.92
C SER A 383 17.32 -8.32 2.16
N LEU A 384 16.48 -8.98 1.36
CA LEU A 384 16.26 -10.44 1.39
C LEU A 384 17.51 -11.24 1.03
N GLY A 385 18.51 -10.64 0.40
CA GLY A 385 19.83 -11.24 0.22
C GLY A 385 20.52 -11.65 1.53
N ILE A 386 20.04 -11.15 2.68
CA ILE A 386 20.51 -11.59 4.00
C ILE A 386 19.98 -12.98 4.41
N ASN A 387 18.86 -13.44 3.86
CA ASN A 387 18.24 -14.70 4.28
C ASN A 387 19.14 -15.93 4.04
N PRO A 388 19.77 -16.10 2.87
CA PRO A 388 20.75 -17.17 2.67
C PRO A 388 21.88 -17.15 3.69
N LEU A 389 22.34 -15.95 4.07
CA LEU A 389 23.37 -15.80 5.10
C LEU A 389 22.84 -16.22 6.48
N ILE A 390 21.61 -15.84 6.85
CA ILE A 390 20.98 -16.26 8.11
C ILE A 390 20.81 -17.78 8.14
N ASN A 391 20.34 -18.38 7.05
CA ASN A 391 20.17 -19.84 6.94
C ASN A 391 21.51 -20.56 7.04
N TYR A 392 22.54 -20.08 6.33
CA TYR A 392 23.90 -20.63 6.43
C TYR A 392 24.42 -20.62 7.88
N ILE A 393 24.26 -19.49 8.58
CA ILE A 393 24.67 -19.38 9.99
C ILE A 393 23.85 -20.31 10.89
N THR A 394 22.55 -20.43 10.61
CA THR A 394 21.61 -21.25 11.39
C THR A 394 21.95 -22.73 11.28
N VAL A 395 22.23 -23.22 10.07
CA VAL A 395 22.61 -24.62 9.82
C VAL A 395 23.99 -24.93 10.42
N ASN A 396 25.00 -24.09 10.18
CA ASN A 396 26.37 -24.41 10.58
C ASN A 396 26.64 -24.24 12.09
N HIS A 397 25.91 -23.36 12.76
CA HIS A 397 26.09 -23.09 14.18
C HIS A 397 24.94 -23.63 15.05
N SER A 398 24.04 -24.46 14.51
CA SER A 398 22.86 -24.98 15.22
C SER A 398 22.05 -23.88 15.92
N SER A 399 21.99 -22.69 15.31
CA SER A 399 21.56 -21.45 15.95
C SER A 399 20.11 -21.05 15.63
N MET A 400 19.26 -22.02 15.27
CA MET A 400 17.85 -21.77 14.89
C MET A 400 17.10 -21.00 15.98
N LEU A 401 17.21 -21.44 17.25
CA LEU A 401 16.62 -20.74 18.39
C LEU A 401 17.10 -19.29 18.49
N THR A 402 18.41 -19.04 18.30
CA THR A 402 18.99 -17.70 18.34
C THR A 402 18.42 -16.81 17.23
N SER A 403 18.32 -17.31 16.00
CA SER A 403 17.71 -16.57 14.89
C SER A 403 16.25 -16.21 15.18
N GLN A 404 15.45 -17.14 15.73
CA GLN A 404 14.07 -16.85 16.13
C GLN A 404 14.00 -15.77 17.22
N LEU A 405 14.86 -15.85 18.24
CA LEU A 405 14.94 -14.84 19.32
C LEU A 405 15.31 -13.45 18.78
N VAL A 406 16.22 -13.37 17.80
CA VAL A 406 16.57 -12.10 17.14
C VAL A 406 15.35 -11.50 16.43
N PHE A 407 14.59 -12.31 15.69
CA PHE A 407 13.36 -11.82 15.04
C PHE A 407 12.30 -11.39 16.06
N ILE A 408 12.16 -12.08 17.19
CA ILE A 408 11.26 -11.66 18.29
C ILE A 408 11.64 -10.25 18.78
N VAL A 409 12.92 -10.00 19.07
CA VAL A 409 13.40 -8.68 19.52
C VAL A 409 13.15 -7.62 18.44
N ILE A 410 13.49 -7.90 17.18
CA ILE A 410 13.27 -6.97 16.07
C ILE A 410 11.78 -6.63 15.92
N ARG A 411 10.88 -7.62 16.01
CA ARG A 411 9.42 -7.42 15.89
C ARG A 411 8.85 -6.61 17.05
N CYS A 412 9.37 -6.77 18.27
CA CYS A 412 9.04 -5.90 19.40
C CYS A 412 9.46 -4.44 19.14
N LEU A 413 10.68 -4.23 18.63
CA LEU A 413 11.18 -2.88 18.31
C LEU A 413 10.37 -2.22 17.17
N MET A 414 9.83 -3.01 16.23
CA MET A 414 8.98 -2.52 15.14
C MET A 414 7.61 -1.98 15.57
N ILE A 415 7.19 -2.20 16.81
CA ILE A 415 5.96 -1.57 17.32
C ILE A 415 6.09 -0.05 17.36
N LEU A 416 7.28 0.49 17.68
CA LEU A 416 7.52 1.94 17.78
C LEU A 416 7.28 2.68 16.44
N PRO A 417 7.93 2.31 15.31
CA PRO A 417 7.67 2.97 14.02
C PRO A 417 6.23 2.79 13.53
N LEU A 418 5.59 1.65 13.84
CA LEU A 418 4.19 1.40 13.48
C LEU A 418 3.22 2.30 14.25
N VAL A 419 3.42 2.46 15.56
CA VAL A 419 2.65 3.40 16.38
C VAL A 419 2.86 4.83 15.90
N TRP A 420 4.09 5.19 15.52
CA TRP A 420 4.37 6.50 14.93
C TRP A 420 3.59 6.72 13.63
N LEU A 421 3.59 5.75 12.70
CA LEU A 421 2.80 5.82 11.46
C LEU A 421 1.30 5.94 11.75
N TYR A 422 0.79 5.21 12.73
CA TYR A 422 -0.61 5.29 13.17
C TYR A 422 -0.97 6.68 13.69
N ILE A 423 -0.10 7.29 14.52
CA ILE A 423 -0.31 8.65 15.03
C ILE A 423 -0.30 9.67 13.89
N GLN A 424 0.62 9.53 12.92
CA GLN A 424 0.69 10.43 11.77
C GLN A 424 -0.56 10.35 10.89
N GLU A 425 -1.08 9.14 10.64
CA GLU A 425 -2.32 8.94 9.89
C GLU A 425 -3.50 9.65 10.58
N LYS A 426 -3.64 9.51 11.91
CA LYS A 426 -4.68 10.21 12.68
C LYS A 426 -4.52 11.72 12.65
N ARG A 427 -3.30 12.24 12.76
CA ARG A 427 -3.04 13.69 12.68
C ARG A 427 -3.43 14.25 11.32
N ASN A 428 -3.10 13.53 10.24
CA ASN A 428 -3.47 13.94 8.89
C ASN A 428 -5.00 13.93 8.72
N ALA A 429 -5.70 12.90 9.22
CA ALA A 429 -7.16 12.85 9.18
C ALA A 429 -7.82 14.00 9.97
N LEU A 430 -7.27 14.37 11.14
CA LEU A 430 -7.77 15.49 11.94
C LEU A 430 -7.55 16.85 11.26
N ASN A 431 -6.38 17.05 10.67
CA ASN A 431 -6.06 18.30 9.95
C ASN A 431 -6.98 18.52 8.75
N VAL A 432 -7.36 17.45 8.05
CA VAL A 432 -8.33 17.50 6.95
C VAL A 432 -9.74 17.84 7.47
N SER A 433 -10.15 17.24 8.59
CA SER A 433 -11.49 17.49 9.18
C SER A 433 -11.67 18.87 9.81
N THR A 434 -10.60 19.65 9.97
CA THR A 434 -10.68 20.99 10.56
C THR A 434 -10.80 22.01 9.41
N PRO A 435 -12.00 22.52 9.09
CA PRO A 435 -12.20 23.47 8.00
C PRO A 435 -11.63 24.84 8.41
N THR A 436 -10.31 24.96 8.35
CA THR A 436 -9.60 26.23 8.60
C THR A 436 -9.90 27.26 7.50
N VAL A 437 -10.36 26.81 6.34
CA VAL A 437 -10.71 27.68 5.20
C VAL A 437 -12.05 28.41 5.43
N ASN A 438 -12.98 27.84 6.20
CA ASN A 438 -14.29 28.46 6.36
C ASN A 438 -14.41 29.40 7.55
N ALA A 439 -13.45 29.50 8.47
CA ALA A 439 -13.56 30.50 9.54
C ALA A 439 -13.26 31.91 8.98
N ALA A 440 -12.21 32.05 8.18
CA ALA A 440 -11.85 33.31 7.54
C ALA A 440 -12.74 33.62 6.33
N GLU A 441 -13.04 32.62 5.50
CA GLU A 441 -13.93 32.81 4.33
C GLU A 441 -15.40 32.95 4.75
N ALA A 442 -15.89 32.24 5.79
CA ALA A 442 -17.22 32.55 6.32
C ALA A 442 -17.26 33.86 7.10
N ALA A 443 -16.16 34.31 7.73
CA ALA A 443 -16.08 35.65 8.28
C ALA A 443 -16.11 36.72 7.16
N GLU A 444 -15.44 36.49 6.04
CA GLU A 444 -15.46 37.38 4.87
C GLU A 444 -16.84 37.39 4.20
N VAL A 445 -17.46 36.23 4.00
CA VAL A 445 -18.82 36.11 3.46
C VAL A 445 -19.86 36.72 4.41
N ALA A 446 -19.70 36.52 5.73
CA ALA A 446 -20.57 37.16 6.73
C ALA A 446 -20.38 38.69 6.74
N ALA A 447 -19.15 39.19 6.58
CA ALA A 447 -18.87 40.61 6.49
C ALA A 447 -19.49 41.23 5.21
N VAL A 448 -19.36 40.57 4.06
CA VAL A 448 -19.97 41.02 2.80
C VAL A 448 -21.50 40.98 2.88
N ALA A 449 -22.08 39.95 3.51
CA ALA A 449 -23.52 39.86 3.73
C ALA A 449 -24.04 40.97 4.67
N ALA A 450 -23.29 41.30 5.73
CA ALA A 450 -23.63 42.38 6.65
C ALA A 450 -23.59 43.75 5.95
N VAL A 451 -22.59 43.99 5.10
CA VAL A 451 -22.49 45.22 4.29
C VAL A 451 -23.66 45.32 3.29
N SER A 452 -24.01 44.22 2.63
CA SER A 452 -25.15 44.19 1.70
C SER A 452 -26.49 44.41 2.40
N ALA A 453 -26.66 43.89 3.62
CA ALA A 453 -27.87 44.10 4.41
C ALA A 453 -28.00 45.57 4.86
N ALA A 454 -26.90 46.18 5.31
CA ALA A 454 -26.88 47.60 5.70
C ALA A 454 -27.26 48.52 4.52
N ALA A 455 -26.72 48.27 3.32
CA ALA A 455 -27.05 49.05 2.12
C ALA A 455 -28.54 48.93 1.71
N SER A 456 -29.18 47.78 1.97
CA SER A 456 -30.60 47.58 1.65
C SER A 456 -31.55 48.36 2.57
N VAL A 457 -31.19 48.52 3.84
CA VAL A 457 -31.97 49.29 4.82
C VAL A 457 -31.90 50.78 4.50
N GLU A 458 -30.75 51.28 4.07
CA GLU A 458 -30.56 52.68 3.66
C GLU A 458 -31.38 53.01 2.39
N SER A 459 -31.44 52.08 1.43
CA SER A 459 -32.28 52.21 0.23
C SER A 459 -33.78 52.21 0.53
N GLN A 460 -34.26 51.43 1.51
CA GLN A 460 -35.67 51.39 1.89
C GLN A 460 -36.07 52.61 2.74
N GLY A 461 -35.17 53.10 3.60
CA GLY A 461 -35.36 54.36 4.32
C GLY A 461 -35.51 55.55 3.36
N ALA A 462 -34.68 55.60 2.31
CA ALA A 462 -34.77 56.63 1.28
C ALA A 462 -36.07 56.54 0.44
N ALA A 463 -36.53 55.32 0.12
CA ALA A 463 -37.77 55.11 -0.62
C ALA A 463 -39.01 55.55 0.18
N ASN A 464 -39.06 55.23 1.47
CA ASN A 464 -40.18 55.62 2.34
C ASN A 464 -40.23 57.14 2.59
N LEU A 465 -39.08 57.83 2.58
CA LEU A 465 -39.01 59.30 2.67
C LEU A 465 -39.54 59.98 1.39
N VAL A 466 -39.35 59.34 0.23
CA VAL A 466 -39.88 59.81 -1.07
C VAL A 466 -41.38 59.53 -1.20
N GLU A 467 -41.90 58.47 -0.58
CA GLU A 467 -43.32 58.15 -0.59
C GLU A 467 -44.14 59.00 0.40
N ALA A 468 -43.53 59.46 1.50
CA ALA A 468 -44.15 60.38 2.45
C ALA A 468 -44.34 61.82 1.93
N THR A 469 -43.81 62.18 0.75
CA THR A 469 -43.96 63.51 0.16
C THR A 469 -44.99 63.59 -0.98
N LYS A 470 -45.78 62.54 -1.23
CA LYS A 470 -46.81 62.55 -2.29
C LYS A 470 -48.20 62.12 -1.81
N ALA A 471 -49.03 63.11 -1.48
CA ALA A 471 -50.46 63.12 -1.74
C ALA A 471 -51.06 64.54 -1.55
N PRO A 472 -52.19 64.91 -2.17
CA PRO A 472 -52.64 64.53 -3.51
C PRO A 472 -53.09 65.75 -4.34
N ALA A 473 -53.00 65.65 -5.68
CA ALA A 473 -53.70 66.54 -6.59
C ALA A 473 -54.48 65.72 -7.62
N GLU A 474 -55.63 66.27 -7.95
CA GLU A 474 -56.85 65.67 -8.48
C GLU A 474 -56.83 65.31 -9.97
N LYS A 475 -57.78 64.44 -10.33
CA LYS A 475 -58.40 64.14 -11.65
C LYS A 475 -58.04 65.02 -12.85
N VAL A 476 -57.95 64.39 -14.04
CA VAL A 476 -58.83 64.64 -15.21
C VAL A 476 -58.49 63.70 -16.40
N ALA A 477 -59.56 63.11 -16.95
CA ALA A 477 -59.86 62.67 -18.33
C ALA A 477 -58.82 61.99 -19.26
N SER A 478 -59.15 60.74 -19.60
CA SER A 478 -59.29 60.15 -20.96
C SER A 478 -58.86 60.95 -22.20
N LEU A 479 -58.01 60.35 -23.03
CA LEU A 479 -58.19 60.25 -24.50
C LEU A 479 -57.21 59.25 -25.13
N GLU A 480 -57.75 58.36 -25.97
CA GLU A 480 -57.04 57.48 -26.91
C GLU A 480 -56.22 58.27 -27.94
N ILE A 481 -55.12 57.68 -28.44
CA ILE A 481 -54.73 57.56 -29.86
C ILE A 481 -53.45 56.69 -29.94
N LYS A 482 -53.46 55.68 -30.83
CA LYS A 482 -52.32 54.90 -31.38
C LYS A 482 -52.01 55.44 -32.80
N PRO A 483 -50.96 54.99 -33.53
CA PRO A 483 -49.60 54.53 -33.19
C PRO A 483 -48.51 55.15 -34.14
N GLY A 484 -47.21 54.86 -33.96
CA GLY A 484 -46.22 55.02 -35.04
C GLY A 484 -44.72 54.99 -34.70
N SER A 485 -43.98 54.15 -35.44
CA SER A 485 -42.52 54.08 -35.74
C SER A 485 -41.51 54.13 -34.59
N SER A 486 -40.80 53.04 -34.25
CA SER A 486 -39.59 52.50 -34.93
C SER A 486 -38.53 53.55 -35.25
N ASP A 487 -37.44 53.57 -34.48
CA ASP A 487 -36.09 53.52 -35.04
C ASP A 487 -35.03 53.17 -34.00
N ASN A 488 -34.11 52.31 -34.44
CA ASN A 488 -32.92 51.85 -33.75
C ASN A 488 -31.81 52.91 -33.83
N SER A 489 -31.09 53.14 -32.73
CA SER A 489 -29.65 53.45 -32.84
C SER A 489 -28.89 53.03 -31.59
N THR A 490 -28.00 52.07 -31.80
CA THR A 490 -26.89 51.64 -30.94
C THR A 490 -25.87 52.75 -30.68
N THR A 491 -25.38 52.86 -29.44
CA THR A 491 -24.04 53.44 -29.15
C THR A 491 -23.34 52.68 -28.02
N HIS A 492 -22.11 52.28 -28.33
CA HIS A 492 -21.08 51.72 -27.47
C HIS A 492 -20.69 52.66 -26.30
N VAL A 493 -20.43 52.10 -25.10
CA VAL A 493 -19.51 52.71 -24.13
C VAL A 493 -18.59 51.64 -23.53
N LYS A 494 -17.29 51.88 -23.69
CA LYS A 494 -16.15 51.24 -23.02
C LYS A 494 -15.87 51.98 -21.71
N GLY A 495 -15.58 51.20 -20.66
CA GLY A 495 -14.50 51.45 -19.69
C GLY A 495 -14.66 52.58 -18.66
N PHE A 496 -14.78 52.20 -17.38
CA PHE A 496 -14.17 52.95 -16.27
C PHE A 496 -13.96 52.00 -15.09
N LYS A 497 -12.71 51.80 -14.67
CA LYS A 497 -12.29 51.09 -13.45
C LYS A 497 -11.20 51.94 -12.80
N GLU A 498 -11.17 51.90 -11.47
CA GLU A 498 -10.25 52.56 -10.53
C GLU A 498 -10.68 53.95 -10.02
N GLY A 499 -11.11 53.97 -8.76
CA GLY A 499 -11.45 55.19 -8.01
C GLY A 499 -12.34 55.02 -6.76
N SER A 500 -12.71 53.80 -6.35
CA SER A 500 -13.81 53.62 -5.36
C SER A 500 -13.40 53.45 -3.88
N ASN A 501 -12.14 53.13 -3.55
CA ASN A 501 -11.84 52.71 -2.17
C ASN A 501 -11.52 53.87 -1.21
N THR A 502 -11.14 55.04 -1.71
CA THR A 502 -10.79 56.19 -0.86
C THR A 502 -12.01 57.05 -0.48
N ALA A 503 -13.05 57.05 -1.32
CA ALA A 503 -14.28 57.82 -1.08
C ALA A 503 -15.15 57.19 0.03
N VAL A 504 -15.21 55.86 0.10
CA VAL A 504 -16.03 55.14 1.09
C VAL A 504 -15.50 55.33 2.52
N SER A 505 -14.17 55.37 2.70
CA SER A 505 -13.55 55.63 4.01
C SER A 505 -13.83 57.05 4.53
N GLN A 506 -13.92 58.05 3.65
CA GLN A 506 -14.22 59.43 4.06
C GLN A 506 -15.69 59.64 4.41
N ILE A 507 -16.61 58.99 3.69
CA ILE A 507 -18.06 59.12 3.92
C ILE A 507 -18.45 58.46 5.25
N VAL A 508 -17.88 57.30 5.58
CA VAL A 508 -18.15 56.60 6.85
C VAL A 508 -17.63 57.41 8.06
N GLY A 509 -16.51 58.13 7.91
CA GLY A 509 -15.96 58.98 8.96
C GLY A 509 -16.77 60.26 9.24
N GLU A 510 -17.47 60.82 8.25
CA GLU A 510 -18.33 61.99 8.43
C GLU A 510 -19.70 61.65 9.05
N GLU A 511 -20.32 60.54 8.64
CA GLU A 511 -21.61 60.10 9.21
C GLU A 511 -21.46 59.66 10.69
N GLN A 512 -20.32 59.07 11.05
CA GLN A 512 -20.03 58.73 12.45
C GLN A 512 -19.90 59.98 13.34
N LYS A 513 -19.41 61.11 12.81
CA LYS A 513 -19.38 62.40 13.53
C LYS A 513 -20.77 63.05 13.64
N ARG A 514 -21.64 62.88 12.64
CA ARG A 514 -23.03 63.37 12.68
C ARG A 514 -23.89 62.63 13.68
N LEU A 515 -23.76 61.30 13.77
CA LEU A 515 -24.50 60.48 14.73
C LEU A 515 -24.12 60.76 16.19
N VAL A 516 -22.85 61.06 16.47
CA VAL A 516 -22.42 61.48 17.81
C VAL A 516 -22.94 62.87 18.17
N HIS A 517 -23.11 63.77 17.20
CA HIS A 517 -23.67 65.11 17.43
C HIS A 517 -25.18 65.08 17.71
N LEU A 518 -25.93 64.21 17.02
CA LEU A 518 -27.38 64.02 17.25
C LEU A 518 -27.70 63.42 18.63
N ARG A 519 -26.80 62.60 19.20
CA ARG A 519 -26.95 62.05 20.55
C ARG A 519 -26.83 63.11 21.66
N HIS A 520 -26.08 64.19 21.42
CA HIS A 520 -25.93 65.28 22.39
C HIS A 520 -27.10 66.27 22.39
N VAL A 521 -27.85 66.39 21.29
CA VAL A 521 -29.01 67.31 21.19
C VAL A 521 -30.26 66.73 21.85
N SER A 522 -30.33 65.42 22.06
CA SER A 522 -31.55 64.74 22.57
C SER A 522 -31.62 64.60 24.10
N LEU A 523 -30.67 65.16 24.86
CA LEU A 523 -30.61 65.03 26.33
C LEU A 523 -31.01 66.29 27.12
N GLU A 524 -31.40 67.39 26.47
CA GLU A 524 -31.73 68.65 27.17
C GLU A 524 -33.24 68.91 27.38
N ASP A 525 -34.14 68.25 26.66
CA ASP A 525 -35.59 68.49 26.83
C ASP A 525 -36.30 67.26 27.43
N GLY A 526 -36.57 67.35 28.73
CA GLY A 526 -37.28 66.32 29.52
C GLY A 526 -38.76 66.20 29.17
N ALA A 527 -39.06 65.58 28.03
CA ALA A 527 -40.40 65.13 27.66
C ALA A 527 -40.45 63.60 27.53
N GLU A 528 -41.33 62.96 28.30
CA GLU A 528 -41.69 61.54 28.14
C GLU A 528 -42.30 61.32 26.75
N LEU A 529 -41.50 60.78 25.83
CA LEU A 529 -41.96 60.30 24.54
C LEU A 529 -42.29 58.81 24.64
N VAL A 530 -43.53 58.47 24.29
CA VAL A 530 -43.99 57.09 24.09
C VAL A 530 -43.18 56.51 22.93
N GLU A 531 -42.30 55.54 23.22
CA GLU A 531 -41.44 54.91 22.23
C GLU A 531 -42.26 54.14 21.18
N SER A 532 -42.16 54.59 19.93
CA SER A 532 -42.60 53.82 18.77
C SER A 532 -41.80 52.51 18.67
N PRO A 533 -42.42 51.38 18.28
CA PRO A 533 -41.74 50.09 18.06
C PRO A 533 -40.54 50.17 17.11
N GLU A 534 -40.55 51.12 16.17
CA GLU A 534 -39.45 51.35 15.22
C GLU A 534 -38.22 51.95 15.91
N HIS A 535 -38.40 52.79 16.92
CA HIS A 535 -37.31 53.37 17.70
C HIS A 535 -36.61 52.29 18.56
N GLN A 536 -37.38 51.38 19.15
CA GLN A 536 -36.81 50.23 19.87
C GLN A 536 -36.03 49.27 18.96
N LEU A 537 -36.44 49.12 17.70
CA LEU A 537 -35.71 48.31 16.73
C LEU A 537 -34.37 48.96 16.35
N VAL A 538 -34.35 50.27 16.10
CA VAL A 538 -33.11 51.01 15.81
C VAL A 538 -32.16 50.99 17.00
N VAL A 539 -32.65 51.19 18.23
CA VAL A 539 -31.84 51.12 19.45
C VAL A 539 -31.25 49.72 19.66
N ARG A 540 -32.01 48.64 19.37
CA ARG A 540 -31.51 47.26 19.47
C ARG A 540 -30.47 46.93 18.39
N VAL A 541 -30.65 47.43 17.17
CA VAL A 541 -29.68 47.24 16.08
C VAL A 541 -28.40 48.02 16.36
N VAL A 542 -28.50 49.26 16.83
CA VAL A 542 -27.33 50.06 17.23
C VAL A 542 -26.61 49.42 18.42
N ALA A 543 -27.32 48.93 19.43
CA ALA A 543 -26.71 48.20 20.56
C ALA A 543 -26.04 46.88 20.14
N ALA A 544 -26.61 46.16 19.17
CA ALA A 544 -26.01 44.95 18.61
C ALA A 544 -24.75 45.25 17.79
N ILE A 545 -24.75 46.34 17.02
CA ILE A 545 -23.57 46.82 16.28
C ILE A 545 -22.49 47.31 17.23
N GLU A 546 -22.83 48.11 18.26
CA GLU A 546 -21.89 48.53 19.30
C GLU A 546 -21.30 47.31 20.04
N GLY A 547 -22.12 46.30 20.37
CA GLY A 547 -21.66 45.05 20.96
C GLY A 547 -20.68 44.28 20.06
N ALA A 548 -20.98 44.16 18.77
CA ALA A 548 -20.11 43.50 17.80
C ALA A 548 -18.79 44.26 17.56
N VAL A 549 -18.82 45.59 17.57
CA VAL A 549 -17.63 46.45 17.43
C VAL A 549 -16.75 46.37 18.68
N VAL A 550 -17.33 46.36 19.88
CA VAL A 550 -16.59 46.16 21.14
C VAL A 550 -15.94 44.78 21.17
N GLN A 551 -16.67 43.73 20.75
CA GLN A 551 -16.17 42.36 20.72
C GLN A 551 -15.07 42.17 19.66
N SER A 552 -15.18 42.84 18.51
CA SER A 552 -14.12 42.90 17.49
C SER A 552 -12.87 43.64 18.00
N GLY A 553 -13.04 44.74 18.74
CA GLY A 553 -11.94 45.48 19.35
C GLY A 553 -11.30 44.76 20.55
N GLU A 554 -12.02 43.88 21.24
CA GLU A 554 -11.45 42.95 22.23
C GLU A 554 -10.65 41.84 21.55
N LEU A 555 -11.17 41.25 20.46
CA LEU A 555 -10.48 40.23 19.70
C LEU A 555 -9.20 40.77 19.05
N GLU A 556 -9.23 41.98 18.50
CA GLU A 556 -8.05 42.65 17.93
C GLU A 556 -7.01 42.96 19.01
N ARG A 557 -7.44 43.37 20.22
CA ARG A 557 -6.54 43.55 21.37
C ARG A 557 -5.93 42.24 21.86
N ASP A 558 -6.67 41.14 21.84
CA ASP A 558 -6.17 39.81 22.22
C ASP A 558 -5.18 39.27 21.19
N VAL A 559 -5.45 39.48 19.89
CA VAL A 559 -4.51 39.13 18.80
C VAL A 559 -3.24 39.97 18.89
N ASP A 560 -3.35 41.29 19.13
CA ASP A 560 -2.18 42.15 19.32
C ASP A 560 -1.39 41.81 20.60
N ALA A 561 -2.08 41.40 21.67
CA ALA A 561 -1.44 40.95 22.91
C ALA A 561 -0.70 39.62 22.70
N GLU A 562 -1.29 38.67 21.97
CA GLU A 562 -0.67 37.39 21.62
C GLU A 562 0.53 37.60 20.66
N GLN A 563 0.41 38.51 19.70
CA GLN A 563 1.48 38.87 18.77
C GLN A 563 2.64 39.58 19.48
N LYS A 564 2.37 40.44 20.47
CA LYS A 564 3.40 41.03 21.35
C LYS A 564 4.04 39.98 22.27
N ARG A 565 3.29 38.99 22.78
CA ARG A 565 3.85 37.86 23.56
C ARG A 565 4.78 36.99 22.71
N LEU A 566 4.42 36.74 21.45
CA LEU A 566 5.23 35.98 20.50
C LEU A 566 6.48 36.76 20.06
N GLN A 567 6.38 38.08 19.84
CA GLN A 567 7.56 38.93 19.61
C GLN A 567 8.51 38.96 20.81
N HIS A 568 7.98 39.05 22.04
CA HIS A 568 8.81 38.98 23.25
C HIS A 568 9.50 37.62 23.40
N ARG A 569 8.81 36.50 23.09
CA ARG A 569 9.43 35.16 23.05
C ARG A 569 10.54 35.06 22.01
N GLY A 570 10.33 35.60 20.81
CA GLY A 570 11.35 35.62 19.75
C GLY A 570 12.57 36.50 20.07
N VAL A 571 12.40 37.56 20.87
CA VAL A 571 13.50 38.41 21.37
C VAL A 571 14.26 37.72 22.50
N VAL A 572 13.59 37.00 23.40
CA VAL A 572 14.24 36.21 24.47
C VAL A 572 15.05 35.04 23.88
N GLU A 573 14.54 34.38 22.83
CA GLU A 573 15.28 33.30 22.14
C GLU A 573 16.51 33.80 21.36
N LYS A 574 16.45 35.04 20.85
CA LYS A 574 17.62 35.72 20.24
C LYS A 574 18.62 36.24 21.26
N ALA A 575 18.18 36.62 22.46
CA ALA A 575 19.07 37.02 23.55
C ALA A 575 19.81 35.81 24.15
N VAL A 576 19.13 34.67 24.32
CA VAL A 576 19.73 33.42 24.83
C VAL A 576 20.70 32.77 23.82
N ARG A 577 20.60 33.07 22.52
CA ARG A 577 21.57 32.63 21.50
C ARG A 577 22.83 33.49 21.38
N ARG A 578 22.90 34.65 22.05
CA ARG A 578 24.02 35.60 21.89
C ARG A 578 25.24 35.31 22.77
N ASP A 579 25.15 34.35 23.69
CA ASP A 579 26.22 33.99 24.66
C ASP A 579 26.96 32.67 24.35
N ARG A 580 26.92 32.17 23.10
CA ARG A 580 27.81 31.05 22.70
C ARG A 580 29.01 31.55 21.91
N PRO A 581 30.25 31.30 22.34
CA PRO A 581 31.45 31.73 21.60
C PRO A 581 31.56 31.00 20.25
N GLU A 582 31.88 31.79 19.23
CA GLU A 582 32.08 31.39 17.84
C GLU A 582 33.23 30.38 17.67
N VAL A 583 32.93 29.21 17.09
CA VAL A 583 33.94 28.38 16.42
C VAL A 583 33.92 28.72 14.93
N ARG A 584 34.98 29.41 14.51
CA ARG A 584 35.21 29.90 13.15
C ARG A 584 35.66 28.75 12.25
N VAL A 585 34.83 28.30 11.32
CA VAL A 585 35.26 27.43 10.20
C VAL A 585 35.09 28.18 8.89
N VAL A 586 36.24 28.45 8.28
CA VAL A 586 36.43 29.15 7.00
C VAL A 586 35.84 28.30 5.87
N ARG A 587 34.94 28.89 5.08
CA ARG A 587 34.58 28.39 3.75
C ARG A 587 35.11 29.35 2.69
N ARG A 588 35.84 28.82 1.72
CA ARG A 588 35.81 29.33 0.34
C ARG A 588 35.67 28.17 -0.66
N PRO A 589 35.06 28.43 -1.83
CA PRO A 589 34.57 27.42 -2.77
C PRO A 589 35.50 27.24 -3.98
N TYR A 590 35.32 26.16 -4.75
CA TYR A 590 35.17 26.14 -6.22
C TYR A 590 35.30 24.72 -6.82
N PHE A 591 34.40 24.41 -7.79
CA PHE A 591 34.52 23.48 -8.95
C PHE A 591 34.66 21.97 -8.67
N VAL A 592 34.28 21.00 -9.52
CA VAL A 592 33.38 20.80 -10.69
C VAL A 592 33.37 19.27 -10.93
N VAL A 593 32.26 18.76 -11.47
CA VAL A 593 32.05 17.50 -12.24
C VAL A 593 33.14 16.41 -12.21
N ALA A 594 32.79 15.23 -11.69
CA ALA A 594 33.10 13.91 -12.29
C ALA A 594 32.30 12.80 -11.56
N CYS A 595 31.19 12.34 -12.15
CA CYS A 595 30.58 11.06 -11.76
C CYS A 595 30.59 10.14 -12.99
N GLY A 596 31.75 9.52 -13.22
CA GLY A 596 31.94 8.41 -14.13
C GLY A 596 32.17 7.12 -13.34
N LEU A 597 31.52 6.05 -13.78
CA LEU A 597 31.73 4.64 -13.43
C LEU A 597 31.59 4.24 -11.95
N ARG A 598 30.50 3.52 -11.61
CA ARG A 598 30.54 2.32 -10.74
C ARG A 598 29.22 1.53 -10.68
N GLN A 599 28.62 1.21 -11.83
CA GLN A 599 27.50 0.25 -11.87
C GLN A 599 27.95 -1.19 -12.12
N HIS A 600 29.14 -1.39 -12.71
CA HIS A 600 29.69 -2.72 -13.00
C HIS A 600 30.18 -3.49 -11.76
N ARG A 601 30.57 -2.82 -10.67
CA ARG A 601 31.09 -3.50 -9.46
C ARG A 601 29.99 -4.10 -8.57
N ALA A 602 28.77 -3.53 -8.58
CA ALA A 602 27.66 -4.09 -7.82
C ALA A 602 27.15 -5.40 -8.46
N GLN A 603 27.09 -5.46 -9.79
CA GLN A 603 26.71 -6.69 -10.51
C GLN A 603 27.79 -7.78 -10.42
N LEU A 604 29.07 -7.41 -10.43
CA LEU A 604 30.19 -8.36 -10.20
C LEU A 604 30.23 -8.89 -8.75
N LEU A 605 29.85 -8.09 -7.75
CA LEU A 605 29.75 -8.55 -6.37
C LEU A 605 28.57 -9.51 -6.17
N VAL A 606 27.42 -9.23 -6.79
CA VAL A 606 26.28 -10.15 -6.77
C VAL A 606 26.61 -11.44 -7.53
N GLY A 607 27.23 -11.35 -8.71
CA GLY A 607 27.68 -12.53 -9.47
C GLY A 607 28.72 -13.38 -8.74
N ALA A 608 29.76 -12.78 -8.15
CA ALA A 608 30.76 -13.50 -7.36
C ALA A 608 30.22 -14.05 -6.04
N PHE A 609 29.14 -13.46 -5.51
CA PHE A 609 28.42 -13.98 -4.35
C PHE A 609 27.55 -15.19 -4.73
N TYR A 610 26.92 -15.17 -5.91
CA TYR A 610 26.21 -16.32 -6.48
C TYR A 610 27.15 -17.48 -6.84
N ASP A 611 28.32 -17.20 -7.41
CA ASP A 611 29.32 -18.24 -7.71
C ASP A 611 29.82 -18.94 -6.44
N LYS A 612 29.81 -18.28 -5.28
CA LYS A 612 30.16 -18.89 -3.97
C LYS A 612 28.98 -19.53 -3.25
N LEU A 613 27.75 -19.05 -3.45
CA LEU A 613 26.53 -19.66 -2.89
C LEU A 613 26.08 -20.90 -3.68
N LEU A 614 26.39 -20.96 -4.98
CA LEU A 614 26.15 -22.12 -5.84
C LEU A 614 27.39 -23.02 -5.96
N TYR A 615 28.49 -22.69 -5.27
CA TYR A 615 29.67 -23.55 -5.19
C TYR A 615 29.39 -24.72 -4.25
N VAL A 616 29.00 -25.85 -4.83
CA VAL A 616 29.14 -27.15 -4.17
C VAL A 616 30.64 -27.41 -4.07
N PRO A 617 31.25 -27.54 -2.87
CA PRO A 617 32.64 -27.91 -2.81
C PRO A 617 32.78 -29.31 -3.38
N GLU A 618 33.57 -29.44 -4.44
CA GLU A 618 34.09 -30.72 -4.91
C GLU A 618 34.88 -31.34 -3.75
N GLN A 619 34.25 -32.26 -3.03
CA GLN A 619 34.87 -32.95 -1.90
C GLN A 619 35.96 -33.85 -2.47
N ARG A 620 37.21 -33.38 -2.34
CA ARG A 620 38.40 -34.18 -2.55
C ARG A 620 38.32 -35.37 -1.58
N SER A 621 38.15 -36.56 -2.14
CA SER A 621 38.21 -37.84 -1.44
C SER A 621 39.54 -37.95 -0.69
N HIS A 622 39.52 -37.70 0.62
CA HIS A 622 40.59 -38.15 1.51
C HIS A 622 40.06 -39.35 2.30
N GLU A 623 40.63 -40.50 1.96
CA GLU A 623 40.56 -41.74 2.72
C GLU A 623 41.02 -41.54 4.17
N HIS A 624 40.32 -42.27 5.05
CA HIS A 624 40.78 -42.94 6.25
C HIS A 624 41.00 -42.18 7.59
N VAL A 625 40.46 -42.86 8.62
CA VAL A 625 40.78 -42.93 10.06
C VAL A 625 40.19 -41.87 11.01
N HIS A 626 39.07 -42.21 11.67
CA HIS A 626 39.02 -42.58 13.11
C HIS A 626 37.56 -42.58 13.62
N ALA A 627 37.15 -43.71 14.21
CA ALA A 627 35.89 -43.84 14.94
C ALA A 627 35.85 -42.94 16.18
N PRO A 628 34.70 -42.35 16.56
CA PRO A 628 34.53 -41.79 17.88
C PRO A 628 33.73 -42.72 18.80
N ALA A 629 34.08 -42.56 20.06
CA ALA A 629 33.76 -43.42 21.18
C ALA A 629 32.29 -43.38 21.62
N ARG A 630 31.86 -44.54 22.13
CA ARG A 630 30.75 -44.72 23.08
C ARG A 630 30.76 -43.63 24.17
N THR A 631 29.69 -42.85 24.25
CA THR A 631 29.27 -42.21 25.50
C THR A 631 27.98 -42.85 25.99
N ARG A 632 28.09 -43.46 27.18
CA ARG A 632 26.98 -43.91 28.03
C ARG A 632 26.19 -42.69 28.50
N GLY A 633 24.86 -42.79 28.54
CA GLY A 633 24.03 -41.87 29.30
C GLY A 633 22.53 -42.04 29.10
N ALA A 634 21.86 -42.51 30.16
CA ALA A 634 20.43 -42.38 30.46
C ALA A 634 19.41 -43.19 29.64
N ALA A 635 19.16 -44.41 30.13
CA ALA A 635 17.89 -45.10 30.00
C ALA A 635 17.00 -44.75 31.21
N THR A 636 15.83 -44.15 30.96
CA THR A 636 14.63 -44.28 31.81
C THR A 636 13.44 -43.62 31.09
N TYR A 637 12.61 -44.41 30.41
CA TYR A 637 11.13 -44.36 30.49
C TYR A 637 10.50 -45.34 29.49
N GLY A 638 9.53 -46.13 29.97
CA GLY A 638 8.39 -46.57 29.15
C GLY A 638 8.48 -47.94 28.48
N ARG A 639 8.55 -49.02 29.27
CA ARG A 639 8.20 -50.38 28.84
C ARG A 639 6.92 -50.80 29.57
N GLU A 640 5.77 -50.38 29.05
CA GLU A 640 4.44 -50.88 29.43
C GLU A 640 3.54 -50.77 28.19
N LEU A 641 3.47 -51.82 27.36
CA LEU A 641 2.27 -52.23 26.60
C LEU A 641 2.55 -53.44 25.67
N LEU A 642 3.05 -54.56 26.20
CA LEU A 642 3.14 -55.80 25.44
C LEU A 642 3.03 -56.97 26.42
N ASP A 643 1.83 -57.19 26.95
CA ASP A 643 1.40 -58.42 27.60
C ASP A 643 -0.12 -58.37 27.76
N SER A 644 -0.85 -58.70 26.71
CA SER A 644 -2.26 -59.13 26.80
C SER A 644 -2.84 -59.45 25.42
N LEU A 645 -2.44 -60.58 24.80
CA LEU A 645 -3.36 -61.36 23.97
C LEU A 645 -3.05 -62.86 24.09
N PRO A 646 -4.07 -63.74 24.12
CA PRO A 646 -3.91 -65.13 24.51
C PRO A 646 -3.70 -66.07 23.32
N ASN A 647 -3.00 -67.16 23.62
CA ASN A 647 -2.80 -68.35 22.77
C ASN A 647 -4.12 -68.95 22.26
N SER A 648 -4.17 -69.25 20.96
CA SER A 648 -5.13 -70.18 20.37
C SER A 648 -4.52 -70.80 19.11
N GLU A 649 -4.22 -72.09 19.25
CA GLU A 649 -4.39 -73.19 18.27
C GLU A 649 -3.65 -73.16 16.91
N ALA A 650 -2.72 -74.11 16.77
CA ALA A 650 -2.48 -74.89 15.55
C ALA A 650 -3.33 -76.19 15.63
N PRO A 651 -3.50 -77.06 14.59
CA PRO A 651 -2.63 -77.18 13.42
C PRO A 651 -3.26 -77.69 12.06
N HIS A 652 -2.38 -77.72 11.04
CA HIS A 652 -2.29 -78.66 9.90
C HIS A 652 -3.14 -78.50 8.61
N GLU A 653 -2.51 -79.05 7.54
CA GLU A 653 -2.88 -79.15 6.10
C GLU A 653 -2.61 -77.88 5.27
N GLY A 654 -1.70 -77.83 4.28
CA GLY A 654 -1.06 -78.87 3.48
C GLY A 654 -1.67 -78.93 2.08
N VAL A 655 -1.33 -77.99 1.19
CA VAL A 655 -1.57 -78.12 -0.26
C VAL A 655 -0.45 -77.42 -1.05
N ASP A 656 0.30 -78.23 -1.78
CA ASP A 656 1.16 -77.87 -2.91
C ASP A 656 0.34 -77.30 -4.07
N VAL A 657 0.78 -76.20 -4.69
CA VAL A 657 0.65 -75.99 -6.14
C VAL A 657 1.87 -75.21 -6.64
N ALA A 658 2.54 -75.81 -7.61
CA ALA A 658 3.68 -75.31 -8.37
C ALA A 658 3.27 -74.41 -9.54
N GLU A 659 4.29 -73.79 -10.15
CA GLU A 659 4.34 -73.21 -11.50
C GLU A 659 3.49 -71.94 -11.74
N THR A 660 4.00 -70.87 -12.35
CA THR A 660 4.73 -70.85 -13.63
C THR A 660 5.48 -69.54 -13.82
N LEU A 661 6.59 -69.66 -14.57
CA LEU A 661 7.43 -68.69 -15.29
C LEU A 661 6.91 -67.27 -15.52
#